data_AF-A0A9P6JC24-F1
#
_entry.id   AF-A0A9P6JC24-F1
#
_cell.length_a   1.000
_cell.length_b   1.000
_cell.length_c   1.000
_cell.angle_alpha   90.00
_cell.angle_beta   90.00
_cell.angle_gamma   90.00
#
_symmetry.space_group_name_H-M   'P 1'
#
loop_
_entity.id
_entity.type
_entity.pdbx_description
1 polymer ?
#
loop_
_entity_poly.entity_id
_entity_poly.type
_entity_poly.pdbx_seq_one_letter_code
_entity_poly.pdbx_strand_id
1 'polypeptide(L)'
;MVVSTSAALYLLNTTENFKKAQEMMVTSHLAFLGASAAFLLLLIASVDQIRTPLKFIYACFLKPLGKRGADSTQQGRLEAFYKDQAEIYDDTRSTLLRGRSSMLALVAAQLKEQQRVSGLSKAPIWVDFGGGTGWNIEQMNMLFPISNFERVYLVDLCPSLCRIARERFQKSGWTNVVVLCVDAMTSNFPGLMEPQGKLDVITMSYSLSMMDNYYGVVDHIHHLLKPKTGILGVADFYASTKVVKPESHGVEDYHCNWFTRNFWQIWFAFDHVHLHASRREYLEHRFDVKKTINSRNHMVIPYLIQIPYYIWIGHRKEASPIVKAALSMSPSMTLLADEESMDELTLPQVLMGDPRPRSMSTDSLSSDRSDISAPDSPRSVGSAQTLVAAFSGTKSTITTHKESRFGRKLSQWRLAYDPTLPCHTQFRSYIYAFTWEDPRIDLEVLNVQKDDVMFVITSAGDNALEYALKGQPSRIHCVDMNPCQNHLLELKLAAISHLPYSEFWQLFGEGRHEDFYHMLLDRLSPSLSSAALQFWFKNRSIFDNCFYETGYSGLALRLFKWLLRLKGLSKAAEEITTTDQVSVQEHLWENVIKPSTLPAWLVQRVFAHPAFLWNALGVPINQMNMILREGSAVEYIYDTLDSIMNRSLFRNDQYFYNLVVNRKYTPESCPSYLTEDGFKQLKERRAMDAMLLHTKSIIDVLKSLEDGELTKAVLMDHMDWFDPADAEEEIQEVARVMRKGGMVLWRSAGRQPWYNVLFEKHGFKVEAVGVRVPGSGVSIDRVNMYASCYLATKQ
;
A
#
# COMPACT_ATOMS: atom_id res chain seq x y z
N MET A 1 -37.94 7.44 89.87
CA MET A 1 -37.89 6.26 88.97
C MET A 1 -37.67 6.67 87.50
N VAL A 2 -36.75 7.62 87.22
CA VAL A 2 -36.50 8.16 85.86
C VAL A 2 -34.99 8.21 85.51
N VAL A 3 -34.11 7.67 86.37
CA VAL A 3 -32.65 7.65 86.12
C VAL A 3 -32.13 6.26 85.67
N SER A 4 -32.98 5.22 85.63
CA SER A 4 -32.55 3.84 85.31
C SER A 4 -32.66 3.47 83.82
N THR A 5 -33.55 4.12 83.06
CA THR A 5 -33.84 3.76 81.66
C THR A 5 -32.84 4.30 80.64
N SER A 6 -32.21 5.45 80.89
CA SER A 6 -31.24 6.04 79.95
C SER A 6 -29.88 5.34 79.94
N ALA A 7 -29.43 4.77 81.07
CA ALA A 7 -28.18 4.02 81.13
C ALA A 7 -28.28 2.65 80.44
N ALA A 8 -29.44 1.98 80.55
CA ALA A 8 -29.70 0.71 79.89
C ALA A 8 -29.80 0.86 78.35
N LEU A 9 -30.44 1.93 77.86
CA LEU A 9 -30.48 2.23 76.43
C LEU A 9 -29.09 2.59 75.88
N TYR A 10 -28.26 3.32 76.64
CA TYR A 10 -26.90 3.65 76.21
C TYR A 10 -26.02 2.40 76.10
N LEU A 11 -26.10 1.49 77.10
CA LEU A 11 -25.38 0.21 77.11
C LEU A 11 -25.79 -0.72 75.97
N LEU A 12 -27.10 -0.85 75.69
CA LEU A 12 -27.63 -1.64 74.57
C LEU A 12 -27.17 -1.08 73.21
N ASN A 13 -27.20 0.24 73.04
CA ASN A 13 -26.77 0.88 71.80
C ASN A 13 -25.25 0.77 71.60
N THR A 14 -24.44 0.82 72.67
CA THR A 14 -23.00 0.55 72.59
C THR A 14 -22.69 -0.92 72.28
N THR A 15 -23.47 -1.89 72.79
CA THR A 15 -23.22 -3.32 72.50
C THR A 15 -23.64 -3.72 71.10
N GLU A 16 -24.75 -3.18 70.56
CA GLU A 16 -25.11 -3.36 69.15
C GLU A 16 -24.07 -2.73 68.21
N ASN A 17 -23.59 -1.53 68.53
CA ASN A 17 -22.55 -0.87 67.73
C ASN A 17 -21.22 -1.63 67.78
N PHE A 18 -20.87 -2.25 68.91
CA PHE A 18 -19.69 -3.10 69.03
C PHE A 18 -19.81 -4.38 68.19
N LYS A 19 -20.99 -5.04 68.20
CA LYS A 19 -21.25 -6.20 67.34
C LYS A 19 -21.19 -5.86 65.86
N LYS A 20 -21.80 -4.74 65.44
CA LYS A 20 -21.72 -4.26 64.04
C LYS A 20 -20.30 -3.93 63.62
N ALA A 21 -19.51 -3.31 64.50
CA ALA A 21 -18.09 -3.04 64.22
C ALA A 21 -17.28 -4.35 64.08
N GLN A 22 -17.57 -5.35 64.90
CA GLN A 22 -16.91 -6.65 64.85
C GLN A 22 -17.29 -7.45 63.59
N GLU A 23 -18.56 -7.42 63.18
CA GLU A 23 -19.03 -8.01 61.90
C GLU A 23 -18.45 -7.29 60.68
N MET A 24 -18.35 -5.96 60.71
CA MET A 24 -17.66 -5.16 59.67
C MET A 24 -16.17 -5.50 59.57
N MET A 25 -15.52 -5.76 60.70
CA MET A 25 -14.11 -6.13 60.74
C MET A 25 -13.87 -7.56 60.24
N VAL A 26 -14.77 -8.49 60.55
CA VAL A 26 -14.70 -9.87 60.03
C VAL A 26 -14.99 -9.90 58.52
N THR A 27 -15.98 -9.15 58.04
CA THR A 27 -16.28 -9.04 56.60
C THR A 27 -15.16 -8.34 55.83
N SER A 28 -14.51 -7.33 56.39
CA SER A 28 -13.34 -6.70 55.75
C SER A 28 -12.13 -7.63 55.69
N HIS A 29 -11.88 -8.43 56.73
CA HIS A 29 -10.83 -9.45 56.71
C HIS A 29 -11.11 -10.58 55.71
N LEU A 30 -12.36 -11.04 55.61
CA LEU A 30 -12.76 -12.02 54.60
C LEU A 30 -12.65 -11.46 53.17
N ALA A 31 -13.04 -10.20 52.95
CA ALA A 31 -12.87 -9.53 51.66
C ALA A 31 -11.39 -9.35 51.30
N PHE A 32 -10.54 -9.02 52.28
CA PHE A 32 -9.09 -8.91 52.08
C PHE A 32 -8.45 -10.27 51.77
N LEU A 33 -8.85 -11.34 52.47
CA LEU A 33 -8.41 -12.70 52.19
C LEU A 33 -8.86 -13.19 50.81
N GLY A 34 -10.12 -12.90 50.43
CA GLY A 34 -10.65 -13.21 49.10
C GLY A 34 -9.93 -12.45 47.98
N ALA A 35 -9.66 -11.16 48.17
CA ALA A 35 -8.88 -10.34 47.23
C ALA A 35 -7.42 -10.82 47.13
N SER A 36 -6.81 -11.21 48.25
CA SER A 36 -5.45 -11.75 48.29
C SER A 36 -5.34 -13.11 47.58
N ALA A 37 -6.32 -13.98 47.78
CA ALA A 37 -6.40 -15.28 47.09
C ALA A 37 -6.65 -15.10 45.58
N ALA A 38 -7.55 -14.18 45.19
CA ALA A 38 -7.78 -13.84 43.79
C ALA A 38 -6.53 -13.23 43.13
N PHE A 39 -5.81 -12.37 43.85
CA PHE A 39 -4.54 -11.80 43.39
C PHE A 39 -3.46 -12.87 43.24
N LEU A 40 -3.37 -13.82 44.18
CA LEU A 40 -2.42 -14.94 44.10
C LEU A 40 -2.75 -15.88 42.93
N LEU A 41 -4.03 -16.18 42.70
CA LEU A 41 -4.49 -16.98 41.56
C LEU A 41 -4.23 -16.27 40.23
N LEU A 42 -4.45 -14.94 40.17
CA LEU A 42 -4.06 -14.11 39.03
C LEU A 42 -2.54 -14.15 38.82
N LEU A 43 -1.75 -14.04 39.88
CA LEU A 43 -0.28 -14.13 39.81
C LEU A 43 0.16 -15.49 39.26
N ILE A 44 -0.38 -16.58 39.79
CA ILE A 44 -0.11 -17.96 39.34
C ILE A 44 -0.52 -18.15 37.88
N ALA A 45 -1.71 -17.69 37.49
CA ALA A 45 -2.17 -17.72 36.09
C ALA A 45 -1.31 -16.83 35.16
N SER A 46 -0.68 -15.79 35.71
CA SER A 46 0.24 -14.90 34.98
C SER A 46 1.68 -15.42 34.94
N VAL A 47 2.05 -16.42 35.75
CA VAL A 47 3.43 -16.92 35.83
C VAL A 47 3.92 -17.37 34.47
N ASP A 48 3.14 -18.15 33.71
CA ASP A 48 3.57 -18.62 32.39
C ASP A 48 3.58 -17.49 31.33
N GLN A 49 2.67 -16.51 31.46
CA GLN A 49 2.65 -15.31 30.63
C GLN A 49 3.83 -14.36 30.89
N ILE A 50 4.42 -14.39 32.10
CA ILE A 50 5.57 -13.58 32.49
C ILE A 50 6.89 -14.34 32.31
N ARG A 51 6.90 -15.65 32.59
CA ARG A 51 8.08 -16.52 32.53
C ARG A 51 8.64 -16.63 31.12
N THR A 52 7.78 -16.72 30.11
CA THR A 52 8.22 -16.81 28.70
C THR A 52 8.91 -15.52 28.24
N PRO A 53 8.32 -14.31 28.44
CA PRO A 53 9.01 -13.04 28.22
C PRO A 53 10.28 -12.88 29.07
N LEU A 54 10.32 -13.30 30.33
CA LEU A 54 11.53 -13.18 31.17
C LEU A 54 12.64 -14.13 30.73
N LYS A 55 12.33 -15.37 30.36
CA LYS A 55 13.30 -16.29 29.76
C LYS A 55 13.81 -15.77 28.43
N PHE A 56 12.92 -15.18 27.62
CA PHE A 56 13.28 -14.53 26.37
C PHE A 56 14.17 -13.30 26.62
N ILE A 57 13.80 -12.42 27.55
CA ILE A 57 14.61 -11.24 27.95
C ILE A 57 15.96 -11.72 28.48
N TYR A 58 16.01 -12.75 29.31
CA TYR A 58 17.26 -13.32 29.76
C TYR A 58 18.08 -13.88 28.59
N ALA A 59 17.48 -14.71 27.72
CA ALA A 59 18.18 -15.34 26.60
C ALA A 59 18.65 -14.36 25.53
N CYS A 60 17.89 -13.29 25.26
CA CYS A 60 18.17 -12.30 24.22
C CYS A 60 18.83 -11.02 24.75
N PHE A 61 18.73 -10.69 26.04
CA PHE A 61 19.24 -9.45 26.64
C PHE A 61 20.25 -9.59 27.77
N LEU A 62 20.36 -10.75 28.41
CA LEU A 62 21.30 -10.95 29.53
C LEU A 62 22.33 -12.05 29.26
N LYS A 63 21.92 -13.16 28.63
CA LYS A 63 22.76 -14.31 28.25
C LYS A 63 23.86 -13.93 27.24
N PRO A 64 23.66 -13.04 26.25
CA PRO A 64 24.71 -12.67 25.29
C PRO A 64 25.90 -11.90 25.90
N LEU A 65 25.74 -11.33 27.10
CA LEU A 65 26.78 -10.58 27.80
C LEU A 65 27.75 -11.49 28.61
N GLY A 66 27.49 -12.81 28.65
CA GLY A 66 28.33 -13.79 29.36
C GLY A 66 29.41 -14.43 28.47
N LYS A 67 30.58 -14.75 29.05
CA LYS A 67 31.69 -15.44 28.35
C LYS A 67 31.25 -16.82 27.86
N ARG A 68 31.27 -17.06 26.53
CA ARG A 68 31.14 -18.41 25.95
C ARG A 68 32.51 -18.96 25.54
N GLY A 69 32.71 -20.24 25.83
CA GLY A 69 33.83 -21.03 25.32
C GLY A 69 33.78 -21.09 23.80
N ALA A 70 34.93 -20.83 23.19
CA ALA A 70 35.07 -20.71 21.75
C ALA A 70 35.13 -22.09 21.07
N ASP A 71 34.04 -22.51 20.43
CA ASP A 71 34.18 -23.28 19.19
C ASP A 71 34.41 -22.29 18.05
N SER A 72 35.49 -22.49 17.29
CA SER A 72 35.91 -21.56 16.23
C SER A 72 35.02 -21.59 14.98
N THR A 73 34.20 -22.65 14.82
CA THR A 73 33.35 -22.85 13.64
C THR A 73 31.98 -22.20 13.80
N GLN A 74 31.39 -21.72 12.70
CA GLN A 74 30.04 -21.12 12.70
C GLN A 74 28.97 -22.10 13.20
N GLN A 75 29.10 -23.39 12.82
CA GLN A 75 28.20 -24.46 13.27
C GLN A 75 28.23 -24.65 14.80
N GLY A 76 29.42 -24.68 15.40
CA GLY A 76 29.57 -24.80 16.86
C GLY A 76 28.93 -23.62 17.61
N ARG A 77 29.07 -22.39 17.08
CA ARG A 77 28.41 -21.20 17.63
C ARG A 77 26.89 -21.28 17.58
N LEU A 78 26.32 -21.69 16.43
CA LEU A 78 24.87 -21.83 16.25
C LEU A 78 24.30 -22.95 17.13
N GLU A 79 24.96 -24.10 17.20
CA GLU A 79 24.54 -25.20 18.08
C GLU A 79 24.57 -24.78 19.55
N ALA A 80 25.64 -24.11 20.01
CA ALA A 80 25.72 -23.58 21.38
C ALA A 80 24.66 -22.49 21.67
N PHE A 81 24.17 -21.80 20.64
CA PHE A 81 23.10 -20.83 20.76
C PHE A 81 21.71 -21.49 20.89
N TYR A 82 21.43 -22.48 20.03
CA TYR A 82 20.08 -23.07 19.89
C TYR A 82 19.82 -24.32 20.73
N LYS A 83 20.84 -25.10 21.10
CA LYS A 83 20.67 -26.40 21.77
C LYS A 83 19.78 -26.33 23.02
N ASP A 84 20.01 -25.33 23.89
CA ASP A 84 19.22 -25.15 25.12
C ASP A 84 17.79 -24.64 24.88
N GLN A 85 17.50 -24.17 23.66
CA GLN A 85 16.26 -23.48 23.29
C GLN A 85 15.47 -24.24 22.22
N ALA A 86 15.99 -25.33 21.67
CA ALA A 86 15.45 -26.00 20.50
C ALA A 86 14.00 -26.49 20.71
N GLU A 87 13.67 -26.97 21.92
CA GLU A 87 12.33 -27.47 22.25
C GLU A 87 11.29 -26.35 22.40
N ILE A 88 11.70 -25.15 22.82
CA ILE A 88 10.83 -23.96 22.99
C ILE A 88 11.01 -22.94 21.86
N TYR A 89 11.68 -23.35 20.78
CA TYR A 89 12.15 -22.47 19.72
C TYR A 89 10.99 -21.72 19.06
N ASP A 90 9.93 -22.44 18.69
CA ASP A 90 8.80 -21.84 17.95
C ASP A 90 7.93 -20.95 18.83
N ASP A 91 7.70 -21.33 20.09
CA ASP A 91 6.88 -20.56 21.04
C ASP A 91 7.51 -19.20 21.33
N THR A 92 8.83 -19.17 21.54
CA THR A 92 9.58 -17.95 21.84
C THR A 92 9.86 -17.09 20.60
N ARG A 93 9.99 -17.70 19.41
CA ARG A 93 10.32 -17.01 18.16
C ARG A 93 9.11 -16.53 17.36
N SER A 94 7.92 -17.10 17.56
CA SER A 94 6.68 -16.67 16.89
C SER A 94 6.36 -15.18 17.09
N THR A 95 6.73 -14.64 18.25
CA THR A 95 6.54 -13.24 18.60
C THR A 95 7.65 -12.34 18.01
N LEU A 96 8.88 -12.85 17.93
CA LEU A 96 10.08 -12.14 17.45
C LEU A 96 10.22 -12.10 15.93
N LEU A 97 9.98 -13.23 15.28
CA LEU A 97 10.21 -13.44 13.85
C LEU A 97 8.96 -13.06 13.04
N ARG A 98 8.57 -11.79 13.08
CA ARG A 98 7.38 -11.28 12.38
C ARG A 98 7.58 -11.28 10.85
N GLY A 99 6.52 -11.46 10.10
CA GLY A 99 6.60 -11.39 8.63
C GLY A 99 7.05 -12.67 7.93
N ARG A 100 7.55 -13.70 8.63
CA ARG A 100 7.83 -15.02 8.02
C ARG A 100 6.59 -15.65 7.39
N SER A 101 5.44 -15.66 8.09
CA SER A 101 4.17 -16.14 7.54
C SER A 101 3.72 -15.31 6.34
N SER A 102 3.92 -13.99 6.42
CA SER A 102 3.55 -13.07 5.34
C SER A 102 4.40 -13.32 4.09
N MET A 103 5.69 -13.54 4.26
CA MET A 103 6.62 -13.90 3.19
C MET A 103 6.21 -15.20 2.51
N LEU A 104 5.88 -16.25 3.28
CA LEU A 104 5.37 -17.51 2.73
C LEU A 104 4.04 -17.32 1.98
N ALA A 105 3.10 -16.53 2.52
CA ALA A 105 1.84 -16.21 1.85
C ALA A 105 2.06 -15.46 0.53
N LEU A 106 2.98 -14.50 0.49
CA LEU A 106 3.34 -13.81 -0.74
C LEU A 106 3.99 -14.74 -1.76
N VAL A 107 4.90 -15.64 -1.34
CA VAL A 107 5.50 -16.66 -2.23
C VAL A 107 4.42 -17.58 -2.79
N ALA A 108 3.52 -18.10 -1.94
CA ALA A 108 2.43 -18.97 -2.35
C ALA A 108 1.49 -18.28 -3.34
N ALA A 109 1.12 -17.02 -3.09
CA ALA A 109 0.30 -16.21 -4.00
C ALA A 109 0.94 -16.08 -5.39
N GLN A 110 2.26 -15.87 -5.43
CA GLN A 110 2.99 -15.77 -6.70
C GLN A 110 3.05 -17.10 -7.45
N LEU A 111 3.20 -18.23 -6.74
CA LEU A 111 3.14 -19.57 -7.35
C LEU A 111 1.76 -19.85 -7.96
N LYS A 112 0.69 -19.58 -7.20
CA LYS A 112 -0.69 -19.72 -7.68
C LYS A 112 -0.93 -18.89 -8.93
N GLU A 113 -0.44 -17.64 -8.95
CA GLU A 113 -0.56 -16.76 -10.12
C GLU A 113 0.26 -17.26 -11.32
N GLN A 114 1.49 -17.73 -11.11
CA GLN A 114 2.31 -18.31 -12.18
C GLN A 114 1.65 -19.56 -12.79
N GLN A 115 1.06 -20.43 -11.97
CA GLN A 115 0.32 -21.60 -12.44
C GLN A 115 -0.92 -21.18 -13.24
N ARG A 116 -1.67 -20.18 -12.76
CA ARG A 116 -2.86 -19.65 -13.43
C ARG A 116 -2.53 -19.04 -14.80
N VAL A 117 -1.43 -18.31 -14.92
CA VAL A 117 -1.04 -17.61 -16.16
C VAL A 117 -0.37 -18.56 -17.16
N SER A 118 0.50 -19.46 -16.71
CA SER A 118 1.23 -20.36 -17.60
C SER A 118 0.38 -21.54 -18.11
N GLY A 119 -0.68 -21.92 -17.39
CA GLY A 119 -1.51 -23.09 -17.70
C GLY A 119 -0.77 -24.43 -17.59
N LEU A 120 0.51 -24.42 -17.23
CA LEU A 120 1.39 -25.59 -17.14
C LEU A 120 1.62 -25.93 -15.66
N SER A 121 1.08 -27.07 -15.25
CA SER A 121 1.13 -27.57 -13.86
C SER A 121 2.37 -28.44 -13.62
N LYS A 122 3.58 -27.90 -13.81
CA LYS A 122 4.76 -28.60 -13.27
C LYS A 122 4.84 -28.30 -11.77
N ALA A 123 4.94 -29.35 -10.96
CA ALA A 123 5.11 -29.23 -9.53
C ALA A 123 6.46 -28.53 -9.21
N PRO A 124 6.46 -27.44 -8.42
CA PRO A 124 7.68 -26.69 -8.13
C PRO A 124 8.64 -27.46 -7.22
N ILE A 125 9.93 -27.14 -7.32
CA ILE A 125 10.97 -27.57 -6.38
C ILE A 125 11.31 -26.40 -5.44
N TRP A 126 11.23 -26.64 -4.14
CA TRP A 126 11.46 -25.62 -3.09
C TRP A 126 12.66 -25.97 -2.19
N VAL A 127 13.49 -24.98 -1.89
CA VAL A 127 14.53 -25.04 -0.85
C VAL A 127 14.31 -23.94 0.20
N ASP A 128 14.29 -24.30 1.48
CA ASP A 128 14.25 -23.37 2.62
C ASP A 128 15.62 -23.33 3.32
N PHE A 129 16.36 -22.22 3.14
CA PHE A 129 17.69 -22.03 3.72
C PHE A 129 17.60 -21.40 5.12
N GLY A 130 18.20 -22.08 6.10
CA GLY A 130 18.02 -21.79 7.52
C GLY A 130 16.62 -22.17 8.00
N GLY A 131 16.11 -23.32 7.54
CA GLY A 131 14.73 -23.75 7.82
C GLY A 131 14.47 -24.19 9.27
N GLY A 132 15.52 -24.29 10.11
CA GLY A 132 15.42 -24.56 11.54
C GLY A 132 14.65 -25.83 11.86
N THR A 133 13.59 -25.69 12.66
CA THR A 133 12.72 -26.79 13.10
C THR A 133 11.76 -27.30 12.01
N GLY A 134 11.74 -26.70 10.83
CA GLY A 134 10.82 -27.06 9.75
C GLY A 134 9.47 -26.35 9.79
N TRP A 135 9.29 -25.39 10.70
CA TRP A 135 8.04 -24.66 10.87
C TRP A 135 7.54 -23.97 9.59
N ASN A 136 8.44 -23.39 8.78
CA ASN A 136 8.05 -22.74 7.52
C ASN A 136 7.40 -23.72 6.54
N ILE A 137 7.86 -24.97 6.49
CA ILE A 137 7.30 -26.02 5.63
C ILE A 137 5.89 -26.40 6.10
N GLU A 138 5.67 -26.48 7.42
CA GLU A 138 4.33 -26.71 7.99
C GLU A 138 3.37 -25.56 7.67
N GLN A 139 3.83 -24.31 7.74
CA GLN A 139 3.00 -23.17 7.36
C GLN A 139 2.73 -23.10 5.87
N MET A 140 3.74 -23.37 5.03
CA MET A 140 3.57 -23.41 3.59
C MET A 140 2.53 -24.47 3.21
N ASN A 141 2.49 -25.63 3.87
CA ASN A 141 1.47 -26.65 3.63
C ASN A 141 0.03 -26.14 3.72
N MET A 142 -0.23 -25.17 4.62
CA MET A 142 -1.55 -24.56 4.79
C MET A 142 -1.90 -23.59 3.66
N LEU A 143 -0.89 -22.98 3.02
CA LEU A 143 -1.05 -21.95 1.98
C LEU A 143 -0.98 -22.55 0.57
N PHE A 144 -0.08 -23.52 0.39
CA PHE A 144 0.20 -24.28 -0.82
C PHE A 144 0.67 -25.69 -0.39
N PRO A 145 -0.21 -26.70 -0.47
CA PRO A 145 0.06 -28.04 0.07
C PRO A 145 1.40 -28.64 -0.36
N ILE A 146 2.08 -29.31 0.56
CA ILE A 146 3.39 -29.94 0.29
C ILE A 146 3.28 -31.01 -0.79
N SER A 147 2.12 -31.66 -0.92
CA SER A 147 1.81 -32.60 -2.00
C SER A 147 1.89 -31.99 -3.40
N ASN A 148 1.77 -30.66 -3.51
CA ASN A 148 1.83 -29.96 -4.79
C ASN A 148 3.27 -29.63 -5.22
N PHE A 149 4.26 -29.85 -4.34
CA PHE A 149 5.68 -29.71 -4.68
C PHE A 149 6.24 -31.04 -5.17
N GLU A 150 7.09 -30.97 -6.19
CA GLU A 150 7.87 -32.14 -6.66
C GLU A 150 8.81 -32.60 -5.54
N ARG A 151 9.47 -31.62 -4.90
CA ARG A 151 10.46 -31.86 -3.86
C ARG A 151 10.63 -30.61 -3.00
N VAL A 152 10.81 -30.82 -1.70
CA VAL A 152 11.10 -29.76 -0.74
C VAL A 152 12.38 -30.12 0.02
N TYR A 153 13.33 -29.21 0.08
CA TYR A 153 14.57 -29.37 0.85
C TYR A 153 14.60 -28.35 1.99
N LEU A 154 14.82 -28.82 3.21
CA LEU A 154 15.20 -27.99 4.34
C LEU A 154 16.71 -28.04 4.49
N VAL A 155 17.37 -26.89 4.46
CA VAL A 155 18.82 -26.77 4.68
C VAL A 155 19.06 -25.97 5.95
N ASP A 156 19.76 -26.54 6.92
CA ASP A 156 20.15 -25.85 8.15
C ASP A 156 21.49 -26.35 8.67
N LEU A 157 22.25 -25.49 9.34
CA LEU A 157 23.58 -25.83 9.85
C LEU A 157 23.52 -26.46 11.26
N CYS A 158 22.42 -26.29 12.00
CA CYS A 158 22.25 -26.74 13.38
C CYS A 158 21.68 -28.17 13.47
N PRO A 159 22.46 -29.17 13.95
CA PRO A 159 22.00 -30.55 14.07
C PRO A 159 20.78 -30.72 14.99
N SER A 160 20.71 -29.96 16.09
CA SER A 160 19.58 -30.02 17.03
C SER A 160 18.26 -29.60 16.40
N LEU A 161 18.25 -28.53 15.58
CA LEU A 161 17.06 -28.08 14.86
C LEU A 161 16.67 -29.05 13.73
N CYS A 162 17.66 -29.54 12.98
CA CYS A 162 17.45 -30.55 11.93
C CYS A 162 16.82 -31.84 12.48
N ARG A 163 17.19 -32.26 13.69
CA ARG A 163 16.59 -33.44 14.34
C ARG A 163 15.09 -33.24 14.56
N ILE A 164 14.70 -32.09 15.11
CA ILE A 164 13.28 -31.74 15.33
C ILE A 164 12.52 -31.71 13.99
N ALA A 165 13.11 -31.09 12.95
CA ALA A 165 12.49 -31.06 11.62
C ALA A 165 12.21 -32.46 11.06
N ARG A 166 13.18 -33.39 11.19
CA ARG A 166 12.98 -34.78 10.76
C ARG A 166 11.86 -35.46 11.51
N GLU A 167 11.81 -35.30 12.83
CA GLU A 167 10.74 -35.88 13.66
C GLU A 167 9.36 -35.33 13.26
N ARG A 168 9.26 -34.03 12.94
CA ARG A 168 8.00 -33.42 12.46
C ARG A 168 7.57 -33.98 11.12
N PHE A 169 8.48 -34.02 10.15
CA PHE A 169 8.12 -34.48 8.79
C PHE A 169 7.81 -35.97 8.75
N GLN A 170 8.47 -36.78 9.58
CA GLN A 170 8.09 -38.18 9.78
C GLN A 170 6.67 -38.32 10.35
N LYS A 171 6.29 -37.51 11.35
CA LYS A 171 4.93 -37.50 11.90
C LYS A 171 3.88 -37.06 10.87
N SER A 172 4.21 -36.11 10.01
CA SER A 172 3.34 -35.63 8.92
C SER A 172 3.25 -36.62 7.75
N GLY A 173 4.13 -37.63 7.68
CA GLY A 173 4.15 -38.64 6.61
C GLY A 173 4.61 -38.12 5.24
N TRP A 174 5.29 -36.96 5.18
CA TRP A 174 5.74 -36.40 3.91
C TRP A 174 6.96 -37.12 3.35
N THR A 175 6.86 -37.67 2.14
CA THR A 175 7.92 -38.42 1.47
C THR A 175 8.75 -37.57 0.51
N ASN A 176 8.23 -36.42 0.11
CA ASN A 176 8.86 -35.47 -0.80
C ASN A 176 9.66 -34.36 -0.08
N VAL A 177 9.83 -34.45 1.24
CA VAL A 177 10.59 -33.48 2.06
C VAL A 177 11.91 -34.10 2.53
N VAL A 178 13.02 -33.36 2.39
CA VAL A 178 14.37 -33.83 2.77
C VAL A 178 15.04 -32.81 3.69
N VAL A 179 15.60 -33.27 4.82
CA VAL A 179 16.34 -32.43 5.77
C VAL A 179 17.84 -32.62 5.60
N LEU A 180 18.52 -31.56 5.15
CA LEU A 180 19.96 -31.50 4.93
C LEU A 180 20.62 -30.65 6.04
N CYS A 181 21.42 -31.31 6.90
CA CYS A 181 22.15 -30.66 7.98
C CYS A 181 23.53 -30.21 7.49
N VAL A 182 23.57 -29.19 6.64
CA VAL A 182 24.76 -28.73 5.91
C VAL A 182 24.76 -27.21 5.75
N ASP A 183 25.88 -26.67 5.33
CA ASP A 183 25.99 -25.24 4.99
C ASP A 183 25.10 -24.86 3.78
N ALA A 184 24.61 -23.62 3.75
CA ALA A 184 23.77 -23.11 2.67
C ALA A 184 24.46 -23.10 1.30
N MET A 185 25.80 -23.13 1.26
CA MET A 185 26.60 -23.28 0.05
C MET A 185 26.66 -24.72 -0.48
N THR A 186 25.90 -25.65 0.12
CA THR A 186 25.79 -27.02 -0.40
C THR A 186 25.28 -27.02 -1.85
N SER A 187 25.95 -27.82 -2.69
CA SER A 187 25.55 -28.05 -4.09
C SER A 187 24.95 -29.45 -4.30
N ASN A 188 24.83 -30.25 -3.23
CA ASN A 188 24.28 -31.59 -3.31
C ASN A 188 22.84 -31.63 -2.79
N PHE A 189 21.88 -31.81 -3.72
CA PHE A 189 20.46 -31.96 -3.43
C PHE A 189 20.01 -33.37 -3.84
N PRO A 190 19.76 -34.30 -2.90
CA PRO A 190 19.46 -35.69 -3.22
C PRO A 190 18.22 -35.86 -4.09
N GLY A 191 18.41 -36.38 -5.31
CA GLY A 191 17.37 -36.55 -6.32
C GLY A 191 17.30 -35.41 -7.35
N LEU A 192 18.16 -34.39 -7.25
CA LEU A 192 18.28 -33.30 -8.22
C LEU A 192 19.71 -33.26 -8.79
N MET A 193 19.91 -33.89 -9.94
CA MET A 193 21.16 -33.81 -10.70
C MET A 193 21.34 -32.38 -11.24
N GLU A 194 22.53 -31.80 -11.09
CA GLU A 194 22.88 -30.44 -11.57
C GLU A 194 21.81 -29.39 -11.19
N PRO A 195 21.77 -28.96 -9.92
CA PRO A 195 20.69 -28.11 -9.40
C PRO A 195 20.68 -26.69 -9.97
N GLN A 196 21.71 -26.28 -10.72
CA GLN A 196 21.84 -24.96 -11.31
C GLN A 196 20.65 -24.63 -12.22
N GLY A 197 19.97 -23.53 -11.95
CA GLY A 197 18.81 -23.06 -12.71
C GLY A 197 17.60 -24.00 -12.64
N LYS A 198 17.50 -24.89 -11.65
CA LYS A 198 16.39 -25.87 -11.53
C LYS A 198 15.45 -25.62 -10.37
N LEU A 199 15.76 -24.71 -9.44
CA LEU A 199 14.87 -24.42 -8.32
C LEU A 199 13.80 -23.40 -8.69
N ASP A 200 12.54 -23.70 -8.34
CA ASP A 200 11.41 -22.79 -8.56
C ASP A 200 11.28 -21.79 -7.41
N VAL A 201 11.55 -22.25 -6.19
CA VAL A 201 11.34 -21.46 -4.98
C VAL A 201 12.54 -21.60 -4.06
N ILE A 202 13.03 -20.47 -3.57
CA ILE A 202 13.99 -20.43 -2.48
C ILE A 202 13.44 -19.49 -1.41
N THR A 203 13.49 -19.90 -0.14
CA THR A 203 13.10 -19.05 0.99
C THR A 203 14.23 -18.90 2.00
N MET A 204 14.29 -17.74 2.65
CA MET A 204 15.19 -17.42 3.74
C MET A 204 14.43 -16.65 4.81
N SER A 205 14.22 -17.26 5.98
CA SER A 205 13.57 -16.60 7.11
C SER A 205 14.57 -16.38 8.23
N TYR A 206 14.99 -15.13 8.41
CA TYR A 206 15.92 -14.69 9.46
C TYR A 206 17.25 -15.44 9.47
N SER A 207 17.68 -15.91 8.30
CA SER A 207 18.90 -16.69 8.12
C SER A 207 20.00 -15.91 7.41
N LEU A 208 19.66 -14.97 6.51
CA LEU A 208 20.66 -14.18 5.77
C LEU A 208 21.48 -13.28 6.71
N SER A 209 20.84 -12.70 7.74
CA SER A 209 21.53 -11.92 8.77
C SER A 209 22.46 -12.75 9.66
N MET A 210 22.31 -14.08 9.70
CA MET A 210 23.15 -15.01 10.46
C MET A 210 24.29 -15.63 9.64
N MET A 211 24.33 -15.37 8.33
CA MET A 211 25.35 -15.90 7.43
C MET A 211 26.55 -14.95 7.36
N ASP A 212 27.74 -15.48 7.67
CA ASP A 212 28.99 -14.72 7.61
C ASP A 212 29.37 -14.41 6.15
N ASN A 213 29.41 -15.43 5.27
CA ASN A 213 29.66 -15.28 3.82
C ASN A 213 28.37 -15.06 3.00
N TYR A 214 27.62 -14.01 3.32
CA TYR A 214 26.35 -13.74 2.65
C TYR A 214 26.49 -13.42 1.15
N TYR A 215 27.64 -12.88 0.70
CA TYR A 215 27.90 -12.65 -0.73
C TYR A 215 27.88 -13.97 -1.51
N GLY A 216 28.68 -14.95 -1.06
CA GLY A 216 28.71 -16.27 -1.67
C GLY A 216 27.34 -16.95 -1.66
N VAL A 217 26.58 -16.83 -0.56
CA VAL A 217 25.24 -17.42 -0.47
C VAL A 217 24.27 -16.80 -1.46
N VAL A 218 24.21 -15.47 -1.55
CA VAL A 218 23.33 -14.77 -2.50
C VAL A 218 23.69 -15.15 -3.94
N ASP A 219 24.98 -15.30 -4.24
CA ASP A 219 25.48 -15.72 -5.56
C ASP A 219 25.11 -17.16 -5.87
N HIS A 220 25.25 -18.06 -4.92
CA HIS A 220 24.85 -19.46 -5.07
C HIS A 220 23.35 -19.59 -5.33
N ILE A 221 22.52 -18.89 -4.54
CA ILE A 221 21.06 -18.82 -4.74
C ILE A 221 20.73 -18.32 -6.14
N HIS A 222 21.43 -17.30 -6.64
CA HIS A 222 21.23 -16.77 -7.98
C HIS A 222 21.50 -17.81 -9.08
N HIS A 223 22.49 -18.70 -8.87
CA HIS A 223 22.80 -19.79 -9.80
C HIS A 223 21.80 -20.95 -9.71
N LEU A 224 21.29 -21.29 -8.53
CA LEU A 224 20.33 -22.37 -8.34
C LEU A 224 18.92 -22.04 -8.86
N LEU A 225 18.53 -20.76 -8.77
CA LEU A 225 17.18 -20.32 -9.10
C LEU A 225 16.91 -20.35 -10.61
N LYS A 226 15.76 -20.90 -11.00
CA LYS A 226 15.30 -20.92 -12.40
C LYS A 226 15.30 -19.52 -13.01
N PRO A 227 15.86 -19.33 -14.22
CA PRO A 227 15.75 -18.07 -14.92
C PRO A 227 14.28 -17.69 -15.17
N LYS A 228 13.93 -16.41 -14.99
CA LYS A 228 12.62 -15.79 -15.24
C LYS A 228 11.46 -16.22 -14.34
N THR A 229 11.34 -17.51 -14.02
CA THR A 229 10.19 -18.03 -13.26
C THR A 229 10.51 -18.25 -11.78
N GLY A 230 11.77 -18.43 -11.42
CA GLY A 230 12.14 -18.71 -10.05
C GLY A 230 11.88 -17.54 -9.10
N ILE A 231 11.41 -17.87 -7.90
CA ILE A 231 11.02 -16.93 -6.85
C ILE A 231 11.97 -17.07 -5.66
N LEU A 232 12.50 -15.95 -5.19
CA LEU A 232 13.24 -15.86 -3.93
C LEU A 232 12.42 -15.06 -2.92
N GLY A 233 12.11 -15.66 -1.77
CA GLY A 233 11.44 -15.01 -0.64
C GLY A 233 12.38 -14.83 0.54
N VAL A 234 12.50 -13.61 1.07
CA VAL A 234 13.36 -13.28 2.20
C VAL A 234 12.56 -12.50 3.24
N ALA A 235 12.62 -12.92 4.50
CA ALA A 235 12.17 -12.12 5.64
C ALA A 235 13.33 -12.00 6.62
N ASP A 236 13.80 -10.78 6.90
CA ASP A 236 14.95 -10.62 7.79
C ASP A 236 14.96 -9.26 8.52
N PHE A 237 15.80 -9.17 9.55
CA PHE A 237 16.12 -7.92 10.22
C PHE A 237 17.06 -7.07 9.37
N TYR A 238 16.99 -5.76 9.54
CA TYR A 238 17.88 -4.84 8.84
C TYR A 238 18.11 -3.56 9.62
N ALA A 239 19.20 -2.87 9.32
CA ALA A 239 19.38 -1.48 9.70
C ALA A 239 19.56 -0.65 8.43
N SER A 240 18.74 0.38 8.22
CA SER A 240 18.70 1.11 6.95
C SER A 240 19.98 1.93 6.69
N THR A 241 20.34 2.10 5.42
CA THR A 241 21.28 3.17 5.04
C THR A 241 20.60 4.55 5.13
N LYS A 242 21.39 5.61 4.91
CA LYS A 242 20.87 6.97 4.77
C LYS A 242 20.24 7.20 3.39
N VAL A 243 20.70 6.49 2.36
CA VAL A 243 20.26 6.66 0.97
C VAL A 243 19.14 5.65 0.68
N VAL A 244 18.01 6.14 0.16
CA VAL A 244 16.90 5.27 -0.26
C VAL A 244 16.93 5.09 -1.76
N LYS A 245 16.71 3.86 -2.20
CA LYS A 245 16.36 3.53 -3.59
C LYS A 245 14.88 3.18 -3.60
N PRO A 246 13.97 4.12 -3.92
CA PRO A 246 12.52 3.90 -3.78
C PRO A 246 12.01 2.66 -4.53
N GLU A 247 12.58 2.40 -5.71
CA GLU A 247 12.21 1.27 -6.57
C GLU A 247 12.50 -0.10 -5.94
N SER A 248 13.52 -0.22 -5.10
CA SER A 248 13.96 -1.50 -4.53
C SER A 248 13.63 -1.61 -3.04
N HIS A 249 13.91 -0.56 -2.28
CA HIS A 249 13.69 -0.55 -0.83
C HIS A 249 12.20 -0.49 -0.46
N GLY A 250 11.39 0.19 -1.28
CA GLY A 250 10.15 0.80 -0.81
C GLY A 250 10.46 1.94 0.17
N VAL A 251 9.66 3.02 0.15
CA VAL A 251 9.98 4.22 0.94
C VAL A 251 9.39 4.18 2.33
N GLU A 252 8.13 3.74 2.44
CA GLU A 252 7.43 3.75 3.71
C GLU A 252 8.06 2.75 4.70
N ASP A 253 8.25 3.23 5.94
CA ASP A 253 8.85 2.49 7.06
C ASP A 253 10.24 1.89 6.79
N TYR A 254 10.93 2.26 5.70
CA TYR A 254 12.29 1.81 5.42
C TYR A 254 13.31 2.40 6.41
N HIS A 255 13.25 3.71 6.66
CA HIS A 255 14.29 4.37 7.46
C HIS A 255 14.29 3.99 8.95
N CYS A 256 15.49 3.74 9.47
CA CYS A 256 15.79 3.70 10.89
C CYS A 256 16.36 5.05 11.32
N ASN A 257 15.87 5.59 12.45
CA ASN A 257 16.51 6.74 13.08
C ASN A 257 17.94 6.37 13.56
N TRP A 258 18.76 7.38 13.88
CA TRP A 258 20.16 7.15 14.27
C TRP A 258 20.30 6.21 15.47
N PHE A 259 19.46 6.37 16.50
CA PHE A 259 19.52 5.53 17.70
C PHE A 259 19.19 4.07 17.36
N THR A 260 18.03 3.82 16.73
CA THR A 260 17.56 2.48 16.33
C THR A 260 18.57 1.77 15.43
N ARG A 261 19.17 2.47 14.46
CA ARG A 261 20.18 1.90 13.56
C ARG A 261 21.41 1.41 14.33
N ASN A 262 21.98 2.23 15.20
CA ASN A 262 23.21 1.87 15.92
C ASN A 262 22.94 0.87 17.03
N PHE A 263 21.88 1.08 17.82
CA PHE A 263 21.51 0.20 18.92
C PHE A 263 21.32 -1.23 18.44
N TRP A 264 20.51 -1.45 17.40
CA TRP A 264 20.23 -2.81 16.93
C TRP A 264 21.43 -3.49 16.29
N GLN A 265 22.26 -2.75 15.55
CA GLN A 265 23.49 -3.33 14.99
C GLN A 265 24.43 -3.86 16.08
N ILE A 266 24.66 -3.08 17.14
CA ILE A 266 25.51 -3.48 18.27
C ILE A 266 24.86 -4.64 19.02
N TRP A 267 23.57 -4.52 19.29
CA TRP A 267 22.84 -5.49 20.08
C TRP A 267 22.83 -6.89 19.46
N PHE A 268 22.45 -6.99 18.19
CA PHE A 268 22.39 -8.26 17.48
C PHE A 268 23.79 -8.85 17.21
N ALA A 269 24.84 -8.02 17.17
CA ALA A 269 26.21 -8.50 17.02
C ALA A 269 26.69 -9.34 18.22
N PHE A 270 26.13 -9.17 19.42
CA PHE A 270 26.42 -10.04 20.57
C PHE A 270 26.01 -11.50 20.34
N ASP A 271 25.01 -11.72 19.47
CA ASP A 271 24.53 -13.04 19.07
C ASP A 271 25.01 -13.45 17.66
N HIS A 272 26.04 -12.77 17.11
CA HIS A 272 26.55 -12.97 15.75
C HIS A 272 25.50 -12.79 14.64
N VAL A 273 24.49 -11.96 14.89
CA VAL A 273 23.49 -11.56 13.89
C VAL A 273 23.86 -10.18 13.35
N HIS A 274 24.02 -10.06 12.05
CA HIS A 274 24.54 -8.87 11.40
C HIS A 274 23.46 -8.14 10.60
N LEU A 275 23.01 -6.99 11.10
CA LEU A 275 21.93 -6.17 10.49
C LEU A 275 22.44 -5.17 9.44
N HIS A 276 23.68 -5.32 8.95
CA HIS A 276 24.28 -4.36 8.04
C HIS A 276 23.48 -4.26 6.73
N ALA A 277 23.22 -3.02 6.28
CA ALA A 277 22.35 -2.75 5.13
C ALA A 277 22.80 -3.42 3.84
N SER A 278 24.13 -3.61 3.68
CA SER A 278 24.72 -4.25 2.50
C SER A 278 24.17 -5.63 2.19
N ARG A 279 23.63 -6.37 3.17
CA ARG A 279 23.00 -7.68 2.95
C ARG A 279 21.80 -7.56 2.01
N ARG A 280 20.92 -6.62 2.32
CA ARG A 280 19.75 -6.34 1.49
C ARG A 280 20.14 -5.61 0.21
N GLU A 281 21.07 -4.67 0.27
CA GLU A 281 21.51 -3.95 -0.94
C GLU A 281 22.16 -4.89 -1.97
N TYR A 282 22.93 -5.90 -1.51
CA TYR A 282 23.53 -6.89 -2.39
C TYR A 282 22.47 -7.86 -2.96
N LEU A 283 21.51 -8.27 -2.14
CA LEU A 283 20.34 -9.03 -2.60
C LEU A 283 19.61 -8.27 -3.73
N GLU A 284 19.30 -7.00 -3.53
CA GLU A 284 18.63 -6.14 -4.52
C GLU A 284 19.52 -5.75 -5.71
N HIS A 285 20.84 -5.86 -5.57
CA HIS A 285 21.77 -5.70 -6.68
C HIS A 285 21.70 -6.90 -7.64
N ARG A 286 21.67 -8.12 -7.08
CA ARG A 286 21.69 -9.39 -7.83
C ARG A 286 20.33 -9.83 -8.35
N PHE A 287 19.24 -9.37 -7.74
CA PHE A 287 17.87 -9.77 -8.07
C PHE A 287 16.97 -8.57 -8.31
N ASP A 288 15.97 -8.74 -9.17
CA ASP A 288 14.93 -7.73 -9.35
C ASP A 288 13.84 -7.90 -8.27
N VAL A 289 13.43 -6.77 -7.70
CA VAL A 289 12.39 -6.73 -6.66
C VAL A 289 11.02 -6.93 -7.28
N LYS A 290 10.28 -7.93 -6.81
CA LYS A 290 8.89 -8.20 -7.20
C LYS A 290 7.89 -7.63 -6.19
N LYS A 291 8.13 -7.84 -4.90
CA LYS A 291 7.35 -7.26 -3.79
C LYS A 291 8.28 -6.92 -2.63
N THR A 292 8.00 -5.82 -1.94
CA THR A 292 8.72 -5.45 -0.71
C THR A 292 7.74 -4.88 0.31
N ILE A 293 7.94 -5.24 1.58
CA ILE A 293 7.25 -4.69 2.73
C ILE A 293 8.30 -4.39 3.81
N ASN A 294 8.27 -3.18 4.37
CA ASN A 294 9.06 -2.80 5.54
C ASN A 294 8.14 -2.64 6.75
N SER A 295 8.56 -3.14 7.91
CA SER A 295 7.77 -3.00 9.13
C SER A 295 8.63 -3.07 10.40
N ARG A 296 7.96 -3.02 11.54
CA ARG A 296 8.57 -2.97 12.88
C ARG A 296 7.91 -3.98 13.80
N ASN A 297 8.72 -4.70 14.56
CA ASN A 297 8.23 -5.57 15.62
C ASN A 297 8.12 -4.80 16.95
N HIS A 298 6.96 -4.89 17.63
CA HIS A 298 6.56 -4.04 18.77
C HIS A 298 6.57 -4.77 20.14
N MET A 299 7.39 -5.81 20.30
CA MET A 299 7.19 -6.84 21.35
C MET A 299 7.28 -6.42 22.82
N VAL A 300 8.29 -5.65 23.25
CA VAL A 300 8.69 -5.66 24.67
C VAL A 300 8.15 -4.46 25.44
N ILE A 301 8.09 -3.30 24.79
CA ILE A 301 7.41 -2.09 25.26
C ILE A 301 6.89 -1.39 24.01
N PRO A 302 5.57 -1.28 23.79
CA PRO A 302 5.04 -0.54 22.66
C PRO A 302 5.70 0.85 22.62
N TYR A 303 6.21 1.24 21.46
CA TYR A 303 6.80 2.56 21.16
C TYR A 303 8.26 2.84 21.58
N LEU A 304 8.91 2.06 22.45
CA LEU A 304 10.30 2.32 22.88
C LEU A 304 11.35 1.46 22.15
N ILE A 305 11.03 0.20 21.85
CA ILE A 305 11.97 -0.76 21.27
C ILE A 305 11.29 -1.44 20.08
N GLN A 306 11.58 -0.94 18.88
CA GLN A 306 11.01 -1.43 17.62
C GLN A 306 12.09 -2.08 16.77
N ILE A 307 11.99 -3.39 16.53
CA ILE A 307 12.98 -4.11 15.71
C ILE A 307 12.57 -4.00 14.23
N PRO A 308 13.39 -3.33 13.38
CA PRO A 308 13.17 -3.26 11.94
C PRO A 308 13.31 -4.62 11.26
N TYR A 309 12.29 -5.00 10.48
CA TYR A 309 12.34 -6.17 9.60
C TYR A 309 11.73 -5.83 8.24
N TYR A 310 12.11 -6.60 7.23
CA TYR A 310 11.56 -6.50 5.89
C TYR A 310 11.08 -7.86 5.40
N ILE A 311 10.13 -7.83 4.47
CA ILE A 311 9.71 -8.96 3.66
C ILE A 311 10.00 -8.57 2.21
N TRP A 312 10.71 -9.43 1.50
CA TRP A 312 11.14 -9.17 0.14
C TRP A 312 10.93 -10.40 -0.71
N ILE A 313 10.30 -10.22 -1.86
CA ILE A 313 10.14 -11.25 -2.89
C ILE A 313 10.80 -10.73 -4.15
N GLY A 314 11.61 -11.54 -4.80
CA GLY A 314 12.25 -11.17 -6.05
C GLY A 314 12.48 -12.37 -6.97
N HIS A 315 13.10 -12.06 -8.10
CA HIS A 315 13.46 -13.04 -9.12
C HIS A 315 14.82 -12.69 -9.70
N ARG A 316 15.41 -13.65 -10.41
CA ARG A 316 16.70 -13.45 -11.07
C ARG A 316 16.63 -12.28 -12.04
N LYS A 317 17.61 -11.38 -11.95
CA LYS A 317 17.74 -10.23 -12.84
C LYS A 317 18.13 -10.68 -14.24
N GLU A 318 17.44 -10.19 -15.26
CA GLU A 318 17.86 -10.45 -16.63
C GLU A 318 19.02 -9.53 -17.04
N ALA A 319 20.00 -10.07 -17.76
CA ALA A 319 21.02 -9.24 -18.40
C ALA A 319 20.35 -8.25 -19.36
N SER A 320 20.75 -6.97 -19.28
CA SER A 320 20.22 -5.90 -20.13
C SER A 320 20.29 -6.30 -21.62
N PRO A 321 19.28 -5.96 -22.44
CA PRO A 321 19.31 -6.20 -23.88
C PRO A 321 20.56 -5.62 -24.56
N ILE A 322 21.08 -4.49 -24.05
CA ILE A 322 22.31 -3.86 -24.52
C ILE A 322 23.52 -4.75 -24.23
N VAL A 323 23.57 -5.36 -23.05
CA VAL A 323 24.64 -6.29 -22.67
C VAL A 323 24.54 -7.58 -23.48
N LYS A 324 23.32 -8.12 -23.69
CA LYS A 324 23.09 -9.27 -24.58
C LYS A 324 23.50 -8.97 -26.03
N ALA A 325 23.20 -7.78 -26.54
CA ALA A 325 23.59 -7.35 -27.88
C ALA A 325 25.10 -7.10 -28.00
N ALA A 326 25.73 -6.49 -27.00
CA ALA A 326 27.18 -6.31 -26.96
C ALA A 326 27.91 -7.68 -26.92
N LEU A 327 27.37 -8.64 -26.16
CA LEU A 327 27.87 -10.02 -26.11
C LEU A 327 27.68 -10.75 -27.44
N SER A 328 26.62 -10.46 -28.21
CA SER A 328 26.38 -11.10 -29.50
C SER A 328 27.12 -10.46 -30.68
N MET A 329 27.69 -9.26 -30.52
CA MET A 329 28.43 -8.55 -31.58
C MET A 329 29.94 -8.79 -31.58
N SER A 330 30.48 -9.55 -30.61
CA SER A 330 31.90 -9.96 -30.57
C SER A 330 32.03 -11.49 -30.53
N PRO A 331 32.15 -12.16 -31.70
CA PRO A 331 32.39 -13.62 -31.77
C PRO A 331 33.69 -14.05 -31.09
N SER A 332 34.67 -13.14 -30.99
CA SER A 332 35.95 -13.40 -30.31
C SER A 332 35.84 -13.47 -28.79
N MET A 333 34.69 -13.11 -28.21
CA MET A 333 34.42 -13.15 -26.77
C MET A 333 33.52 -14.34 -26.37
N THR A 334 33.16 -15.19 -27.33
CA THR A 334 32.38 -16.41 -27.09
C THR A 334 33.26 -17.62 -26.75
N LEU A 335 34.58 -17.54 -27.00
CA LEU A 335 35.56 -18.59 -26.68
C LEU A 335 36.19 -18.47 -25.28
N LEU A 336 35.73 -17.52 -24.45
CA LEU A 336 36.11 -17.40 -23.03
C LEU A 336 34.88 -17.52 -22.11
N ALA A 337 33.76 -18.04 -22.65
CA ALA A 337 32.50 -18.20 -21.92
C ALA A 337 32.22 -19.65 -21.50
N ASP A 338 33.26 -20.49 -21.53
CA ASP A 338 33.34 -21.72 -20.75
C ASP A 338 34.62 -21.59 -19.89
N GLU A 339 34.46 -21.76 -18.58
CA GLU A 339 35.44 -21.62 -17.49
C GLU A 339 35.72 -20.19 -16.94
N GLU A 340 35.24 -20.00 -15.71
CA GLU A 340 35.81 -19.26 -14.56
C GLU A 340 36.43 -17.85 -14.76
N SER A 341 35.97 -16.92 -13.91
CA SER A 341 36.52 -15.58 -13.58
C SER A 341 36.18 -14.41 -14.53
N MET A 342 35.22 -13.57 -14.10
CA MET A 342 35.01 -12.22 -14.64
C MET A 342 34.89 -11.17 -13.53
N ASP A 343 35.71 -11.32 -12.48
CA ASP A 343 35.93 -10.32 -11.43
C ASP A 343 37.28 -9.61 -11.63
N GLU A 344 37.52 -9.02 -12.82
CA GLU A 344 38.51 -7.96 -12.96
C GLU A 344 38.30 -7.21 -14.29
N LEU A 345 37.50 -6.15 -14.24
CA LEU A 345 37.56 -5.07 -15.24
C LEU A 345 38.27 -3.90 -14.58
N THR A 346 39.61 -3.92 -14.66
CA THR A 346 40.45 -2.76 -14.36
C THR A 346 40.11 -1.63 -15.34
N LEU A 347 39.89 -0.43 -14.79
CA LEU A 347 39.74 0.79 -15.58
C LEU A 347 40.91 0.94 -16.58
N PRO A 348 40.69 1.48 -17.80
CA PRO A 348 41.78 1.81 -18.70
C PRO A 348 42.72 2.80 -18.01
N GLN A 349 43.99 2.40 -17.87
CA GLN A 349 45.06 3.27 -17.38
C GLN A 349 45.13 4.54 -18.23
N VAL A 350 44.84 5.67 -17.60
CA VAL A 350 45.21 6.99 -18.12
C VAL A 350 46.73 7.02 -18.24
N LEU A 351 47.22 7.26 -19.45
CA LEU A 351 48.64 7.50 -19.76
C LEU A 351 49.21 8.57 -18.82
N MET A 352 49.90 8.14 -17.77
CA MET A 352 50.72 9.02 -16.93
C MET A 352 52.04 9.24 -17.66
N GLY A 353 52.26 10.50 -18.06
CA GLY A 353 53.52 10.97 -18.63
C GLY A 353 54.67 10.84 -17.63
N ASP A 354 55.84 10.55 -18.22
CA ASP A 354 57.17 10.33 -17.64
C ASP A 354 57.59 11.37 -16.56
N PRO A 355 58.09 10.97 -15.37
CA PRO A 355 58.50 11.91 -14.32
C PRO A 355 59.98 12.27 -14.45
N ARG A 356 60.28 13.54 -14.71
CA ARG A 356 61.61 14.13 -14.41
C ARG A 356 61.52 14.99 -13.14
N PRO A 357 62.47 14.89 -12.20
CA PRO A 357 62.34 15.56 -10.91
C PRO A 357 62.87 16.99 -10.98
N ARG A 358 62.07 17.96 -10.53
CA ARG A 358 62.60 19.25 -10.07
C ARG A 358 61.97 19.63 -8.73
N SER A 359 62.87 19.88 -7.79
CA SER A 359 62.73 20.35 -6.43
C SER A 359 61.65 21.40 -6.18
N MET A 360 60.85 21.19 -5.14
CA MET A 360 60.05 22.23 -4.49
C MET A 360 60.90 22.91 -3.41
N SER A 361 61.07 24.22 -3.53
CA SER A 361 61.31 25.13 -2.41
C SER A 361 59.98 25.68 -1.92
N THR A 362 59.90 25.86 -0.61
CA THR A 362 58.77 26.38 0.18
C THR A 362 58.44 27.83 -0.17
N ASP A 363 57.15 28.21 -0.11
CA ASP A 363 56.67 29.25 0.83
C ASP A 363 55.22 29.71 0.58
N SER A 364 54.51 29.82 1.71
CA SER A 364 53.57 30.88 2.15
C SER A 364 52.35 31.32 1.30
N LEU A 365 51.17 31.12 1.93
CA LEU A 365 50.16 32.11 2.33
C LEU A 365 49.54 33.12 1.33
N SER A 366 48.22 33.21 1.48
CA SER A 366 47.34 34.40 1.52
C SER A 366 46.62 34.91 0.26
N SER A 367 45.30 35.04 0.47
CA SER A 367 44.38 36.16 0.18
C SER A 367 43.97 36.56 -1.25
N ASP A 368 42.65 36.72 -1.34
CA ASP A 368 41.89 37.79 -2.00
C ASP A 368 41.36 37.66 -3.45
N ARG A 369 40.03 37.55 -3.48
CA ARG A 369 39.00 38.40 -4.14
C ARG A 369 39.11 38.78 -5.63
N SER A 370 37.91 38.69 -6.24
CA SER A 370 37.37 39.51 -7.36
C SER A 370 37.98 39.18 -8.75
N ASP A 371 37.32 39.27 -9.89
CA ASP A 371 35.96 39.60 -10.32
C ASP A 371 35.92 39.35 -11.86
N ILE A 372 34.70 39.27 -12.43
CA ILE A 372 34.35 39.69 -13.82
C ILE A 372 34.63 38.78 -15.05
N SER A 373 33.54 38.61 -15.81
CA SER A 373 33.38 38.51 -17.29
C SER A 373 33.37 37.15 -18.01
N ALA A 374 32.19 36.83 -18.56
CA ALA A 374 32.00 36.18 -19.87
C ALA A 374 32.16 37.26 -20.99
N PRO A 375 32.40 36.96 -22.29
CA PRO A 375 31.51 36.12 -23.12
C PRO A 375 32.17 35.30 -24.28
N ASP A 376 31.29 34.60 -25.01
CA ASP A 376 31.34 34.15 -26.41
C ASP A 376 31.79 32.70 -26.79
N SER A 377 30.85 32.06 -27.49
CA SER A 377 30.78 30.71 -28.10
C SER A 377 31.41 30.66 -29.53
N PRO A 378 31.23 29.64 -30.42
CA PRO A 378 30.86 28.20 -30.31
C PRO A 378 31.77 27.25 -31.16
N ARG A 379 31.59 25.91 -31.04
CA ARG A 379 31.91 24.75 -31.95
C ARG A 379 32.60 23.61 -31.16
N SER A 380 32.30 22.31 -31.32
CA SER A 380 31.62 21.55 -32.37
C SER A 380 30.98 20.28 -31.80
N VAL A 381 29.78 19.96 -32.31
CA VAL A 381 29.04 18.70 -32.10
C VAL A 381 29.36 17.81 -33.29
N GLY A 382 29.78 16.57 -33.05
CA GLY A 382 30.02 15.62 -34.13
C GLY A 382 30.50 14.26 -33.65
N SER A 383 29.58 13.43 -33.15
CA SER A 383 29.72 11.95 -33.16
C SER A 383 28.52 11.16 -32.62
N ALA A 384 27.46 11.79 -32.09
CA ALA A 384 26.33 11.05 -31.50
C ALA A 384 25.19 10.69 -32.48
N GLN A 385 25.14 11.29 -33.69
CA GLN A 385 23.98 11.14 -34.60
C GLN A 385 24.05 9.95 -35.56
N THR A 386 25.20 9.29 -35.71
CA THR A 386 25.37 8.20 -36.68
C THR A 386 24.92 6.84 -36.15
N LEU A 387 24.74 6.67 -34.84
CA LEU A 387 24.34 5.39 -34.22
C LEU A 387 22.82 5.18 -34.14
N VAL A 388 22.02 6.23 -34.33
CA VAL A 388 20.54 6.16 -34.20
C VAL A 388 19.86 5.67 -35.49
N ALA A 389 20.53 5.78 -36.64
CA ALA A 389 19.93 5.46 -37.94
C ALA A 389 19.85 3.95 -38.28
N ALA A 390 20.46 3.07 -37.49
CA ALA A 390 20.54 1.63 -37.79
C ALA A 390 19.42 0.77 -37.18
N PHE A 391 18.50 1.35 -36.39
CA PHE A 391 17.51 0.58 -35.61
C PHE A 391 16.09 0.49 -36.21
N SER A 392 15.85 1.01 -37.41
CA SER A 392 14.54 0.88 -38.07
C SER A 392 14.50 -0.29 -39.05
N GLY A 393 14.15 -1.47 -38.55
CA GLY A 393 13.80 -2.57 -39.45
C GLY A 393 13.51 -3.90 -38.75
N THR A 394 12.28 -4.08 -38.26
CA THR A 394 11.52 -5.37 -38.32
C THR A 394 10.15 -5.20 -37.66
N LYS A 395 9.12 -5.81 -38.25
CA LYS A 395 7.67 -5.61 -37.99
C LYS A 395 7.14 -6.12 -36.62
N SER A 396 7.96 -6.19 -35.57
CA SER A 396 7.54 -6.58 -34.21
C SER A 396 7.47 -5.41 -33.22
N THR A 397 7.79 -4.18 -33.65
CA THR A 397 8.06 -3.04 -32.76
C THR A 397 6.86 -2.13 -32.46
N ILE A 398 5.67 -2.42 -33.01
CA ILE A 398 4.51 -1.52 -32.90
C ILE A 398 3.92 -1.54 -31.48
N THR A 399 4.07 -2.62 -30.71
CA THR A 399 3.61 -2.69 -29.31
C THR A 399 4.63 -2.15 -28.29
N THR A 400 5.93 -2.22 -28.57
CA THR A 400 6.97 -1.83 -27.59
C THR A 400 7.29 -0.33 -27.61
N HIS A 401 7.10 0.38 -28.73
CA HIS A 401 7.39 1.82 -28.78
C HIS A 401 6.38 2.70 -28.02
N LYS A 402 5.10 2.28 -27.88
CA LYS A 402 4.12 3.04 -27.08
C LYS A 402 4.33 2.86 -25.57
N GLU A 403 4.76 1.68 -25.12
CA GLU A 403 5.02 1.44 -23.69
C GLU A 403 6.33 2.10 -23.20
N SER A 404 7.32 2.33 -24.07
CA SER A 404 8.57 2.97 -23.66
C SER A 404 8.42 4.47 -23.32
N ARG A 405 7.32 5.14 -23.71
CA ARG A 405 7.06 6.55 -23.39
C ARG A 405 6.66 6.76 -21.93
N PHE A 406 5.84 5.86 -21.39
CA PHE A 406 5.24 6.03 -20.06
C PHE A 406 6.12 5.55 -18.90
N GLY A 407 7.40 5.31 -19.14
CA GLY A 407 8.32 4.81 -18.13
C GLY A 407 8.00 3.38 -17.71
N ARG A 408 8.70 2.91 -16.67
CA ARG A 408 8.55 1.56 -16.12
C ARG A 408 7.19 1.42 -15.43
N LYS A 409 6.53 0.27 -15.60
CA LYS A 409 5.31 -0.09 -14.84
C LYS A 409 5.66 -0.74 -13.48
N LEU A 410 4.95 -0.35 -12.42
CA LEU A 410 5.06 -0.95 -11.07
C LEU A 410 4.07 -2.10 -10.86
N SER A 411 3.00 -2.13 -11.63
CA SER A 411 2.01 -3.20 -11.70
C SER A 411 1.42 -3.28 -13.11
N GLN A 412 0.38 -4.09 -13.34
CA GLN A 412 -0.29 -4.14 -14.65
C GLN A 412 -0.81 -2.76 -15.09
N TRP A 413 -1.26 -1.94 -14.14
CA TRP A 413 -1.97 -0.69 -14.43
C TRP A 413 -1.18 0.57 -14.06
N ARG A 414 -0.22 0.48 -13.14
CA ARG A 414 0.40 1.68 -12.55
C ARG A 414 1.80 1.94 -13.07
N LEU A 415 2.05 3.20 -13.44
CA LEU A 415 3.38 3.69 -13.81
C LEU A 415 4.26 3.97 -12.59
N ALA A 416 5.57 3.91 -12.79
CA ALA A 416 6.55 4.29 -11.78
C ALA A 416 6.45 5.77 -11.40
N TYR A 417 6.62 6.02 -10.11
CA TYR A 417 6.71 7.35 -9.52
C TYR A 417 7.72 7.30 -8.38
N ASP A 418 8.19 8.46 -7.94
CA ASP A 418 9.09 8.57 -6.78
C ASP A 418 8.28 8.90 -5.52
N PRO A 419 7.99 7.92 -4.65
CA PRO A 419 7.23 8.16 -3.42
C PRO A 419 7.94 9.03 -2.37
N THR A 420 9.20 9.45 -2.59
CA THR A 420 9.91 10.34 -1.66
C THR A 420 9.63 11.82 -1.89
N LEU A 421 9.05 12.19 -3.04
CA LEU A 421 8.84 13.59 -3.36
C LEU A 421 7.84 14.26 -2.40
N PRO A 422 8.06 15.53 -2.01
CA PRO A 422 7.15 16.26 -1.10
C PRO A 422 5.69 16.29 -1.57
N CYS A 423 5.47 16.38 -2.89
CA CYS A 423 4.13 16.38 -3.47
C CYS A 423 3.32 15.12 -3.17
N HIS A 424 3.98 13.99 -2.90
CA HIS A 424 3.33 12.72 -2.54
C HIS A 424 3.32 12.49 -1.03
N THR A 425 4.41 12.80 -0.32
CA THR A 425 4.56 12.52 1.13
C THR A 425 3.69 13.38 2.03
N GLN A 426 3.13 14.49 1.52
CA GLN A 426 2.15 15.31 2.22
C GLN A 426 0.82 14.57 2.50
N PHE A 427 0.50 13.53 1.73
CA PHE A 427 -0.73 12.76 1.89
C PHE A 427 -0.52 11.56 2.81
N ARG A 428 -1.35 11.46 3.86
CA ARG A 428 -1.32 10.33 4.81
C ARG A 428 -2.29 9.21 4.46
N SER A 429 -3.33 9.53 3.68
CA SER A 429 -4.37 8.61 3.24
C SER A 429 -5.04 9.14 1.98
N TYR A 430 -5.96 8.36 1.41
CA TYR A 430 -6.87 8.83 0.37
C TYR A 430 -7.87 9.84 0.96
N ILE A 431 -8.30 10.79 0.12
CA ILE A 431 -9.26 11.80 0.51
C ILE A 431 -10.66 11.18 0.53
N TYR A 432 -11.03 10.53 -0.57
CA TYR A 432 -12.35 9.99 -0.80
C TYR A 432 -12.34 8.47 -0.94
N ALA A 433 -13.28 7.79 -0.28
CA ALA A 433 -13.53 6.36 -0.44
C ALA A 433 -14.49 6.04 -1.61
N PHE A 434 -15.22 7.05 -2.07
CA PHE A 434 -16.18 7.01 -3.17
C PHE A 434 -16.26 8.39 -3.86
N THR A 435 -16.83 8.46 -5.06
CA THR A 435 -16.83 9.65 -5.93
C THR A 435 -18.13 10.47 -5.79
N TRP A 436 -18.07 11.80 -5.97
CA TRP A 436 -19.18 12.75 -5.80
C TRP A 436 -19.64 13.37 -7.13
N GLU A 437 -19.52 12.60 -8.21
CA GLU A 437 -19.90 12.97 -9.56
C GLU A 437 -20.77 11.87 -10.14
N ASP A 438 -21.77 12.25 -10.93
CA ASP A 438 -22.66 11.29 -11.57
C ASP A 438 -22.07 10.77 -12.89
N PRO A 439 -21.53 9.53 -12.93
CA PRO A 439 -20.95 8.99 -14.15
C PRO A 439 -22.00 8.71 -15.23
N ARG A 440 -23.30 8.63 -14.89
CA ARG A 440 -24.35 8.43 -15.90
C ARG A 440 -24.51 9.66 -16.79
N ILE A 441 -24.46 10.86 -16.20
CA ILE A 441 -24.48 12.11 -16.96
C ILE A 441 -23.21 12.25 -17.78
N ASP A 442 -22.05 11.88 -17.22
CA ASP A 442 -20.79 11.93 -17.95
C ASP A 442 -20.82 11.05 -19.20
N LEU A 443 -21.33 9.82 -19.06
CA LEU A 443 -21.47 8.87 -20.18
C LEU A 443 -22.46 9.35 -21.24
N GLU A 444 -23.57 9.96 -20.83
CA GLU A 444 -24.58 10.54 -21.74
C GLU A 444 -24.00 11.70 -22.55
N VAL A 445 -23.34 12.64 -21.87
CA VAL A 445 -22.82 13.87 -22.49
C VAL A 445 -21.59 13.58 -23.34
N LEU A 446 -20.64 12.79 -22.84
CA LEU A 446 -19.41 12.48 -23.55
C LEU A 446 -19.63 11.46 -24.66
N ASN A 447 -20.69 10.66 -24.59
CA ASN A 447 -20.98 9.57 -25.51
C ASN A 447 -19.74 8.68 -25.75
N VAL A 448 -19.17 8.14 -24.67
CA VAL A 448 -17.88 7.43 -24.69
C VAL A 448 -17.93 6.19 -25.59
N GLN A 449 -16.96 6.10 -26.50
CA GLN A 449 -16.80 5.03 -27.50
C GLN A 449 -15.52 4.21 -27.29
N LYS A 450 -15.42 3.08 -28.00
CA LYS A 450 -14.30 2.14 -27.88
C LYS A 450 -12.95 2.67 -28.37
N ASP A 451 -12.95 3.65 -29.27
CA ASP A 451 -11.74 4.30 -29.77
C ASP A 451 -11.32 5.50 -28.92
N ASP A 452 -12.10 5.86 -27.89
CA ASP A 452 -11.77 6.99 -27.04
C ASP A 452 -10.51 6.73 -26.20
N VAL A 453 -9.78 7.82 -25.98
CA VAL A 453 -8.64 7.93 -25.08
C VAL A 453 -9.03 9.01 -24.06
N MET A 454 -9.28 8.57 -22.83
CA MET A 454 -9.81 9.41 -21.78
C MET A 454 -8.72 9.89 -20.83
N PHE A 455 -8.81 11.13 -20.38
CA PHE A 455 -8.09 11.66 -19.23
C PHE A 455 -9.07 11.86 -18.08
N VAL A 456 -8.81 11.22 -16.94
CA VAL A 456 -9.75 11.19 -15.80
C VAL A 456 -8.96 11.35 -14.51
N ILE A 457 -9.39 12.25 -13.63
CA ILE A 457 -8.82 12.33 -12.29
C ILE A 457 -9.22 11.08 -11.51
N THR A 458 -8.26 10.39 -10.88
CA THR A 458 -8.52 9.05 -10.30
C THR A 458 -9.60 9.09 -9.23
N SER A 459 -9.52 10.03 -8.27
CA SER A 459 -10.41 10.08 -7.11
C SER A 459 -10.49 8.69 -6.43
N ALA A 460 -11.69 8.20 -6.09
CA ALA A 460 -11.87 6.85 -5.56
C ALA A 460 -11.88 5.74 -6.63
N GLY A 461 -11.76 6.10 -7.91
CA GLY A 461 -11.73 5.18 -9.05
C GLY A 461 -13.10 4.72 -9.56
N ASP A 462 -14.21 5.18 -8.96
CA ASP A 462 -15.56 4.71 -9.32
C ASP A 462 -15.95 5.10 -10.75
N ASN A 463 -15.74 6.36 -11.11
CA ASN A 463 -16.08 6.86 -12.44
C ASN A 463 -15.23 6.19 -13.52
N ALA A 464 -13.93 5.98 -13.27
CA ALA A 464 -13.07 5.25 -14.20
C ALA A 464 -13.56 3.81 -14.44
N LEU A 465 -14.04 3.12 -13.39
CA LEU A 465 -14.64 1.79 -13.51
C LEU A 465 -15.96 1.82 -14.28
N GLU A 466 -16.80 2.84 -14.07
CA GLU A 466 -18.05 3.04 -14.82
C GLU A 466 -17.79 3.29 -16.31
N TYR A 467 -16.81 4.14 -16.64
CA TYR A 467 -16.42 4.39 -18.03
C TYR A 467 -15.82 3.14 -18.68
N ALA A 468 -14.97 2.40 -17.98
CA ALA A 468 -14.41 1.13 -18.46
C ALA A 468 -15.51 0.09 -18.73
N LEU A 469 -16.52 -0.01 -17.85
CA LEU A 469 -17.62 -0.94 -17.98
C LEU A 469 -18.57 -0.56 -19.14
N LYS A 470 -19.01 0.70 -19.19
CA LYS A 470 -20.07 1.15 -20.11
C LYS A 470 -19.55 1.61 -21.47
N GLY A 471 -18.48 2.40 -21.49
CA GLY A 471 -17.89 2.95 -22.71
C GLY A 471 -16.86 2.04 -23.37
N GLN A 472 -16.19 1.19 -22.57
CA GLN A 472 -15.07 0.33 -23.00
C GLN A 472 -14.02 1.10 -23.85
N PRO A 473 -13.57 2.29 -23.42
CA PRO A 473 -12.62 3.08 -24.18
C PRO A 473 -11.29 2.33 -24.34
N SER A 474 -10.52 2.73 -25.35
CA SER A 474 -9.23 2.10 -25.64
C SER A 474 -8.19 2.34 -24.55
N ARG A 475 -8.31 3.48 -23.85
CA ARG A 475 -7.40 3.91 -22.79
C ARG A 475 -8.10 4.88 -21.84
N ILE A 476 -7.82 4.75 -20.55
CA ILE A 476 -8.19 5.70 -19.50
C ILE A 476 -6.91 6.05 -18.73
N HIS A 477 -6.45 7.29 -18.87
CA HIS A 477 -5.39 7.86 -18.04
C HIS A 477 -6.01 8.32 -16.73
N CYS A 478 -5.86 7.51 -15.67
CA CYS A 478 -6.30 7.83 -14.32
C CYS A 478 -5.18 8.62 -13.62
N VAL A 479 -5.40 9.90 -13.31
CA VAL A 479 -4.36 10.81 -12.82
C VAL A 479 -4.66 11.27 -11.41
N ASP A 480 -3.69 11.13 -10.51
CA ASP A 480 -3.79 11.67 -9.15
C ASP A 480 -2.40 11.94 -8.56
N MET A 481 -2.25 13.08 -7.91
CA MET A 481 -1.02 13.42 -7.19
C MET A 481 -0.94 12.67 -5.86
N ASN A 482 -2.08 12.33 -5.24
CA ASN A 482 -2.14 11.55 -4.01
C ASN A 482 -1.95 10.05 -4.34
N PRO A 483 -0.82 9.44 -3.93
CA PRO A 483 -0.57 8.02 -4.20
C PRO A 483 -1.62 7.09 -3.59
N CYS A 484 -2.28 7.50 -2.49
CA CYS A 484 -3.29 6.72 -1.79
C CYS A 484 -4.59 6.54 -2.58
N GLN A 485 -4.98 7.53 -3.40
CA GLN A 485 -6.12 7.38 -4.31
C GLN A 485 -5.85 6.32 -5.37
N ASN A 486 -4.64 6.37 -5.95
CA ASN A 486 -4.17 5.32 -6.86
C ASN A 486 -3.99 3.96 -6.16
N HIS A 487 -3.62 3.90 -4.87
CA HIS A 487 -3.61 2.63 -4.11
C HIS A 487 -5.03 2.04 -3.96
N LEU A 488 -6.06 2.87 -3.85
CA LEU A 488 -7.46 2.44 -3.76
C LEU A 488 -7.99 1.93 -5.10
N LEU A 489 -7.76 2.63 -6.20
CA LEU A 489 -8.13 2.11 -7.52
C LEU A 489 -7.38 0.80 -7.79
N GLU A 490 -6.06 0.74 -7.54
CA GLU A 490 -5.27 -0.48 -7.71
C GLU A 490 -5.79 -1.67 -6.87
N LEU A 491 -6.31 -1.42 -5.66
CA LEU A 491 -6.97 -2.44 -4.84
C LEU A 491 -8.28 -2.93 -5.47
N LYS A 492 -9.14 -2.03 -5.96
CA LYS A 492 -10.38 -2.39 -6.66
C LYS A 492 -10.07 -3.24 -7.91
N LEU A 493 -9.04 -2.87 -8.68
CA LEU A 493 -8.62 -3.60 -9.88
C LEU A 493 -8.09 -5.01 -9.56
N ALA A 494 -7.26 -5.13 -8.51
CA ALA A 494 -6.79 -6.43 -8.03
C ALA A 494 -7.95 -7.30 -7.51
N ALA A 495 -8.92 -6.70 -6.81
CA ALA A 495 -10.07 -7.41 -6.27
C ALA A 495 -10.99 -7.95 -7.38
N ILE A 496 -11.29 -7.14 -8.41
CA ILE A 496 -12.05 -7.59 -9.59
C ILE A 496 -11.33 -8.75 -10.29
N SER A 497 -10.01 -8.66 -10.41
CA SER A 497 -9.21 -9.67 -11.11
C SER A 497 -9.19 -11.03 -10.40
N HIS A 498 -9.12 -11.04 -9.06
CA HIS A 498 -8.76 -12.24 -8.29
C HIS A 498 -9.86 -12.78 -7.38
N LEU A 499 -10.81 -11.96 -6.95
CA LEU A 499 -11.83 -12.39 -5.99
C LEU A 499 -13.08 -12.94 -6.68
N PRO A 500 -13.88 -13.78 -6.01
CA PRO A 500 -15.29 -13.97 -6.35
C PRO A 500 -16.11 -12.71 -6.03
N TYR A 501 -17.29 -12.60 -6.66
CA TYR A 501 -18.18 -11.45 -6.48
C TYR A 501 -18.58 -11.22 -5.02
N SER A 502 -18.88 -12.28 -4.26
CA SER A 502 -19.31 -12.18 -2.86
C SER A 502 -18.29 -11.47 -1.97
N GLU A 503 -17.01 -11.74 -2.15
CA GLU A 503 -15.94 -11.10 -1.39
C GLU A 503 -15.64 -9.68 -1.88
N PHE A 504 -15.74 -9.45 -3.19
CA PHE A 504 -15.68 -8.09 -3.75
C PHE A 504 -16.80 -7.21 -3.19
N TRP A 505 -18.01 -7.76 -3.09
CA TRP A 505 -19.16 -7.10 -2.47
C TRP A 505 -18.95 -6.86 -0.97
N GLN A 506 -18.35 -7.78 -0.23
CA GLN A 506 -17.99 -7.52 1.17
C GLN A 506 -17.05 -6.30 1.29
N LEU A 507 -15.99 -6.25 0.49
CA LEU A 507 -15.03 -5.13 0.52
C LEU A 507 -15.67 -3.79 0.13
N PHE A 508 -16.34 -3.73 -1.02
CA PHE A 508 -16.77 -2.45 -1.59
C PHE A 508 -18.29 -2.24 -1.59
N GLY A 509 -19.11 -3.28 -1.50
CA GLY A 509 -20.54 -3.12 -1.20
C GLY A 509 -20.78 -2.82 0.27
N GLU A 510 -20.37 -3.74 1.15
CA GLU A 510 -20.56 -3.62 2.60
C GLU A 510 -19.53 -2.74 3.29
N GLY A 511 -18.35 -2.57 2.69
CA GLY A 511 -17.26 -1.81 3.31
C GLY A 511 -16.57 -2.58 4.44
N ARG A 512 -16.70 -3.91 4.50
CA ARG A 512 -16.23 -4.72 5.63
C ARG A 512 -15.80 -6.11 5.21
N HIS A 513 -14.70 -6.61 5.78
CA HIS A 513 -14.25 -7.99 5.56
C HIS A 513 -13.49 -8.48 6.80
N GLU A 514 -13.88 -9.65 7.33
CA GLU A 514 -13.35 -10.17 8.61
C GLU A 514 -11.86 -10.53 8.56
N ASP A 515 -11.38 -10.96 7.39
CA ASP A 515 -9.99 -11.37 7.21
C ASP A 515 -9.34 -10.74 5.96
N PHE A 516 -9.35 -9.41 5.91
CA PHE A 516 -8.74 -8.68 4.79
C PHE A 516 -7.23 -8.93 4.70
N TYR A 517 -6.56 -9.16 5.83
CA TYR A 517 -5.12 -9.36 5.89
C TYR A 517 -4.68 -10.60 5.10
N HIS A 518 -5.30 -11.76 5.34
CA HIS A 518 -4.94 -12.97 4.60
C HIS A 518 -5.35 -12.87 3.13
N MET A 519 -6.52 -12.29 2.84
CA MET A 519 -6.95 -12.02 1.46
C MET A 519 -5.95 -11.14 0.70
N LEU A 520 -5.46 -10.07 1.33
CA LEU A 520 -4.47 -9.15 0.76
C LEU A 520 -3.21 -9.90 0.33
N LEU A 521 -2.68 -10.76 1.21
CA LEU A 521 -1.43 -11.46 0.96
C LEU A 521 -1.59 -12.63 -0.02
N ASP A 522 -2.62 -13.46 0.14
CA ASP A 522 -2.77 -14.72 -0.61
C ASP A 522 -3.37 -14.52 -2.01
N ARG A 523 -4.24 -13.51 -2.19
CA ARG A 523 -5.01 -13.34 -3.44
C ARG A 523 -4.76 -12.02 -4.16
N LEU A 524 -4.63 -10.91 -3.44
CA LEU A 524 -4.54 -9.58 -4.05
C LEU A 524 -3.09 -9.16 -4.37
N SER A 525 -2.14 -9.60 -3.55
CA SER A 525 -0.73 -9.20 -3.65
C SER A 525 -0.07 -9.39 -5.02
N PRO A 526 -0.42 -10.39 -5.87
CA PRO A 526 0.21 -10.54 -7.18
C PRO A 526 0.03 -9.32 -8.07
N SER A 527 -1.15 -8.70 -8.08
CA SER A 527 -1.48 -7.56 -8.93
C SER A 527 -1.18 -6.18 -8.32
N LEU A 528 -0.92 -6.10 -7.01
CA LEU A 528 -0.62 -4.82 -6.35
C LEU A 528 0.84 -4.40 -6.50
N SER A 529 1.12 -3.15 -6.83
CA SER A 529 2.47 -2.57 -6.69
C SER A 529 2.99 -2.71 -5.25
N SER A 530 4.32 -2.74 -5.06
CA SER A 530 4.91 -2.80 -3.70
C SER A 530 4.44 -1.65 -2.81
N ALA A 531 4.25 -0.45 -3.38
CA ALA A 531 3.75 0.71 -2.64
C ALA A 531 2.31 0.51 -2.18
N ALA A 532 1.41 0.02 -3.04
CA ALA A 532 0.04 -0.29 -2.65
C ALA A 532 -0.02 -1.43 -1.61
N LEU A 533 0.77 -2.49 -1.82
CA LEU A 533 0.85 -3.60 -0.87
C LEU A 533 1.31 -3.14 0.52
N GLN A 534 2.35 -2.30 0.60
CA GLN A 534 2.84 -1.72 1.85
C GLN A 534 1.74 -0.89 2.54
N PHE A 535 1.06 -0.01 1.80
CA PHE A 535 -0.02 0.83 2.32
C PHE A 535 -1.15 -0.03 2.91
N TRP A 536 -1.64 -1.03 2.19
CA TRP A 536 -2.73 -1.89 2.65
C TRP A 536 -2.30 -2.87 3.75
N PHE A 537 -1.03 -3.30 3.78
CA PHE A 537 -0.48 -4.14 4.84
C PHE A 537 -0.49 -3.42 6.19
N LYS A 538 -0.15 -2.12 6.18
CA LYS A 538 -0.15 -1.25 7.36
C LYS A 538 -1.58 -0.88 7.78
N ASN A 539 -2.44 -0.60 6.81
CA ASN A 539 -3.83 -0.18 7.02
C ASN A 539 -4.82 -1.36 6.92
N ARG A 540 -4.38 -2.58 7.24
CA ARG A 540 -5.18 -3.80 7.09
C ARG A 540 -6.49 -3.81 7.88
N SER A 541 -6.57 -3.02 8.95
CA SER A 541 -7.76 -2.93 9.80
C SER A 541 -8.85 -2.00 9.27
N ILE A 542 -8.65 -1.33 8.12
CA ILE A 542 -9.64 -0.43 7.53
C ILE A 542 -10.98 -1.16 7.27
N PHE A 543 -10.92 -2.42 6.88
CA PHE A 543 -12.10 -3.24 6.59
C PHE A 543 -12.66 -3.98 7.82
N ASP A 544 -12.06 -3.85 9.01
CA ASP A 544 -12.57 -4.54 10.21
C ASP A 544 -13.95 -4.01 10.63
N ASN A 545 -14.16 -2.70 10.44
CA ASN A 545 -15.36 -1.99 10.87
C ASN A 545 -16.17 -1.43 9.69
N CYS A 546 -15.65 -0.41 9.01
CA CYS A 546 -16.32 0.26 7.90
C CYS A 546 -15.33 1.09 7.09
N PHE A 547 -15.01 0.61 5.89
CA PHE A 547 -14.15 1.28 4.91
C PHE A 547 -14.60 2.73 4.62
N TYR A 548 -15.90 2.94 4.46
CA TYR A 548 -16.46 4.26 4.13
C TYR A 548 -16.31 5.30 5.25
N GLU A 549 -16.10 4.87 6.50
CA GLU A 549 -15.79 5.76 7.61
C GLU A 549 -14.29 6.10 7.69
N THR A 550 -13.47 5.73 6.72
CA THR A 550 -12.02 6.01 6.70
C THR A 550 -11.63 7.01 5.61
N GLY A 551 -10.33 7.28 5.43
CA GLY A 551 -9.86 8.42 4.65
C GLY A 551 -10.20 9.77 5.31
N TYR A 552 -9.97 10.86 4.59
CA TYR A 552 -10.31 12.20 5.08
C TYR A 552 -11.84 12.42 5.11
N SER A 553 -12.55 11.99 4.05
CA SER A 553 -14.01 12.11 3.96
C SER A 553 -14.77 11.28 5.00
N GLY A 554 -14.16 10.21 5.52
CA GLY A 554 -14.72 9.42 6.61
C GLY A 554 -14.98 10.22 7.90
N LEU A 555 -14.28 11.34 8.12
CA LEU A 555 -14.57 12.27 9.23
C LEU A 555 -15.99 12.81 9.16
N ALA A 556 -16.44 13.23 7.97
CA ALA A 556 -17.78 13.77 7.77
C ALA A 556 -18.85 12.68 8.01
N LEU A 557 -18.63 11.46 7.52
CA LEU A 557 -19.57 10.33 7.74
C LEU A 557 -19.67 9.94 9.21
N ARG A 558 -18.55 9.90 9.93
CA ARG A 558 -18.54 9.63 11.39
C ARG A 558 -19.25 10.73 12.17
N LEU A 559 -19.04 12.00 11.81
CA LEU A 559 -19.74 13.12 12.42
C LEU A 559 -21.25 13.03 12.18
N PHE A 560 -21.68 12.77 10.93
CA PHE A 560 -23.08 12.63 10.58
C PHE A 560 -23.75 11.46 11.33
N LYS A 561 -23.10 10.29 11.38
CA LYS A 561 -23.53 9.15 12.19
C LYS A 561 -23.70 9.50 13.66
N TRP A 562 -22.72 10.21 14.22
CA TRP A 562 -22.76 10.62 15.62
C TRP A 562 -23.92 11.58 15.88
N LEU A 563 -24.15 12.56 14.99
CA LEU A 563 -25.30 13.48 15.06
C LEU A 563 -26.64 12.76 15.00
N LEU A 564 -26.81 11.81 14.07
CA LEU A 564 -28.03 11.01 13.95
C LEU A 564 -28.31 10.21 15.23
N ARG A 565 -27.27 9.63 15.85
CA ARG A 565 -27.40 8.90 17.12
C ARG A 565 -27.74 9.83 18.27
N LEU A 566 -27.02 10.95 18.40
CA LEU A 566 -27.22 11.94 19.46
C LEU A 566 -28.64 12.52 19.45
N LYS A 567 -29.21 12.74 18.25
CA LYS A 567 -30.54 13.30 18.06
C LYS A 567 -31.67 12.26 18.03
N GLY A 568 -31.36 10.97 18.21
CA GLY A 568 -32.36 9.90 18.17
C GLY A 568 -32.98 9.65 16.78
N LEU A 569 -32.29 10.05 15.71
CA LEU A 569 -32.80 10.03 14.33
C LEU A 569 -32.47 8.74 13.56
N SER A 570 -31.98 7.71 14.25
CA SER A 570 -31.56 6.48 13.59
C SER A 570 -32.71 5.78 12.83
N LYS A 571 -33.94 5.86 13.35
CA LYS A 571 -35.13 5.32 12.66
C LYS A 571 -35.48 6.12 11.41
N ALA A 572 -35.49 7.45 11.49
CA ALA A 572 -35.76 8.31 10.33
C ALA A 572 -34.69 8.13 9.24
N ALA A 573 -33.42 7.95 9.64
CA ALA A 573 -32.31 7.65 8.73
C ALA A 573 -32.43 6.26 8.09
N GLU A 574 -32.99 5.27 8.77
CA GLU A 574 -33.29 3.97 8.16
C GLU A 574 -34.47 4.09 7.18
N GLU A 575 -35.55 4.75 7.60
CA GLU A 575 -36.78 4.93 6.82
C GLU A 575 -36.53 5.70 5.51
N ILE A 576 -35.73 6.77 5.54
CA ILE A 576 -35.41 7.55 4.34
C ILE A 576 -34.66 6.71 3.27
N THR A 577 -33.94 5.66 3.68
CA THR A 577 -33.21 4.77 2.76
C THR A 577 -34.00 3.53 2.33
N THR A 578 -35.17 3.28 2.94
CA THR A 578 -35.96 2.07 2.73
C THR A 578 -37.36 2.33 2.20
N THR A 579 -37.82 3.58 2.25
CA THR A 579 -39.11 3.99 1.69
C THR A 579 -39.20 3.83 0.17
N ASP A 580 -40.40 3.51 -0.31
CA ASP A 580 -40.77 3.43 -1.72
C ASP A 580 -41.44 4.71 -2.25
N GLN A 581 -41.59 5.73 -1.40
CA GLN A 581 -42.29 6.97 -1.74
C GLN A 581 -41.40 8.19 -1.57
N VAL A 582 -41.23 8.94 -2.66
CA VAL A 582 -40.48 10.20 -2.69
C VAL A 582 -41.09 11.22 -1.72
N SER A 583 -42.42 11.27 -1.60
CA SER A 583 -43.13 12.14 -0.65
C SER A 583 -42.76 11.88 0.82
N VAL A 584 -42.55 10.61 1.19
CA VAL A 584 -42.12 10.24 2.54
C VAL A 584 -40.64 10.63 2.74
N GLN A 585 -39.79 10.39 1.74
CA GLN A 585 -38.38 10.79 1.76
C GLN A 585 -38.22 12.31 1.96
N GLU A 586 -38.97 13.10 1.19
CA GLU A 586 -39.04 14.55 1.30
C GLU A 586 -39.55 15.00 2.68
N HIS A 587 -40.65 14.39 3.15
CA HIS A 587 -41.21 14.72 4.47
C HIS A 587 -40.21 14.47 5.60
N LEU A 588 -39.52 13.32 5.59
CA LEU A 588 -38.50 12.97 6.58
C LEU A 588 -37.31 13.93 6.52
N TRP A 589 -36.87 14.31 5.32
CA TRP A 589 -35.79 15.26 5.15
C TRP A 589 -36.15 16.63 5.75
N GLU A 590 -37.21 17.26 5.26
CA GLU A 590 -37.57 18.64 5.58
C GLU A 590 -38.03 18.81 7.03
N ASN A 591 -38.76 17.82 7.59
CA ASN A 591 -39.40 17.99 8.89
C ASN A 591 -38.63 17.32 10.04
N VAL A 592 -37.73 16.38 9.76
CA VAL A 592 -37.09 15.55 10.79
C VAL A 592 -35.56 15.63 10.74
N ILE A 593 -34.95 15.28 9.60
CA ILE A 593 -33.50 15.10 9.50
C ILE A 593 -32.77 16.44 9.37
N LYS A 594 -33.10 17.26 8.37
CA LYS A 594 -32.40 18.53 8.09
C LYS A 594 -32.50 19.54 9.24
N PRO A 595 -33.67 19.83 9.85
CA PRO A 595 -33.75 20.77 10.96
C PRO A 595 -32.88 20.38 12.15
N SER A 596 -32.68 19.07 12.35
CA SER A 596 -31.95 18.51 13.48
C SER A 596 -30.45 18.37 13.25
N THR A 597 -30.02 18.13 12.00
CA THR A 597 -28.62 17.80 11.65
C THR A 597 -27.91 18.92 10.90
N LEU A 598 -28.63 19.79 10.20
CA LEU A 598 -28.10 20.89 9.40
C LEU A 598 -28.75 22.25 9.73
N PRO A 599 -28.99 22.63 11.00
CA PRO A 599 -29.49 23.97 11.28
C PRO A 599 -28.45 25.02 10.84
N ALA A 600 -28.92 26.16 10.32
CA ALA A 600 -28.08 27.19 9.70
C ALA A 600 -26.86 27.62 10.55
N TRP A 601 -27.02 27.71 11.88
CA TRP A 601 -25.92 28.08 12.78
C TRP A 601 -24.82 27.01 12.83
N LEU A 602 -25.17 25.73 12.74
CA LEU A 602 -24.23 24.61 12.74
C LEU A 602 -23.49 24.55 11.42
N VAL A 603 -24.22 24.74 10.31
CA VAL A 603 -23.65 24.87 8.98
C VAL A 603 -22.63 26.00 8.94
N GLN A 604 -22.99 27.19 9.41
CA GLN A 604 -22.10 28.34 9.39
C GLN A 604 -20.85 28.17 10.26
N ARG A 605 -20.95 27.51 11.42
CA ARG A 605 -19.83 27.38 12.37
C ARG A 605 -18.94 26.17 12.16
N VAL A 606 -19.49 25.09 11.62
CA VAL A 606 -18.78 23.81 11.48
C VAL A 606 -18.57 23.47 10.01
N PHE A 607 -19.66 23.29 9.25
CA PHE A 607 -19.56 22.80 7.87
C PHE A 607 -18.93 23.83 6.91
N ALA A 608 -19.11 25.13 7.17
CA ALA A 608 -18.50 26.22 6.40
C ALA A 608 -17.11 26.63 6.91
N HIS A 609 -16.59 25.99 7.97
CA HIS A 609 -15.29 26.35 8.53
C HIS A 609 -14.15 25.84 7.61
N PRO A 610 -13.16 26.66 7.22
CA PRO A 610 -12.09 26.27 6.29
C PRO A 610 -11.35 25.00 6.68
N ALA A 611 -11.06 24.83 7.98
CA ALA A 611 -10.41 23.62 8.47
C ALA A 611 -11.27 22.35 8.29
N PHE A 612 -12.60 22.45 8.40
CA PHE A 612 -13.48 21.31 8.19
C PHE A 612 -13.56 20.99 6.69
N LEU A 613 -13.75 22.00 5.86
CA LEU A 613 -13.80 21.88 4.41
C LEU A 613 -12.55 21.20 3.85
N TRP A 614 -11.36 21.66 4.25
CA TRP A 614 -10.11 21.05 3.80
C TRP A 614 -9.91 19.63 4.34
N ASN A 615 -10.00 19.44 5.66
CA ASN A 615 -9.62 18.17 6.28
C ASN A 615 -10.69 17.08 6.19
N ALA A 616 -11.96 17.43 5.98
CA ALA A 616 -13.07 16.47 5.93
C ALA A 616 -13.76 16.42 4.57
N LEU A 617 -13.73 17.48 3.77
CA LEU A 617 -14.41 17.51 2.47
C LEU A 617 -13.47 17.70 1.27
N GLY A 618 -12.18 18.00 1.49
CA GLY A 618 -11.21 18.26 0.44
C GLY A 618 -11.43 19.59 -0.31
N VAL A 619 -12.21 20.51 0.23
CA VAL A 619 -12.60 21.77 -0.45
C VAL A 619 -11.60 22.89 -0.16
N PRO A 620 -10.92 23.45 -1.18
CA PRO A 620 -9.96 24.54 -1.01
C PRO A 620 -10.65 25.91 -0.86
N ILE A 621 -9.87 26.90 -0.43
CA ILE A 621 -10.39 28.24 -0.17
C ILE A 621 -10.86 28.96 -1.44
N ASN A 622 -10.23 28.70 -2.58
CA ASN A 622 -10.60 29.29 -3.87
C ASN A 622 -12.00 28.85 -4.31
N GLN A 623 -12.29 27.55 -4.21
CA GLN A 623 -13.63 27.01 -4.45
C GLN A 623 -14.66 27.57 -3.47
N MET A 624 -14.33 27.65 -2.17
CA MET A 624 -15.22 28.28 -1.19
C MET A 624 -15.51 29.76 -1.52
N ASN A 625 -14.50 30.51 -1.97
CA ASN A 625 -14.69 31.90 -2.39
C ASN A 625 -15.63 32.02 -3.59
N MET A 626 -15.67 31.03 -4.50
CA MET A 626 -16.65 31.00 -5.59
C MET A 626 -18.08 30.84 -5.04
N ILE A 627 -18.28 29.95 -4.07
CA ILE A 627 -19.58 29.78 -3.39
C ILE A 627 -20.02 31.09 -2.73
N LEU A 628 -19.12 31.72 -1.96
CA LEU A 628 -19.42 32.94 -1.20
C LEU A 628 -19.66 34.19 -2.06
N ARG A 629 -19.23 34.18 -3.33
CA ARG A 629 -19.54 35.26 -4.29
C ARG A 629 -20.96 35.18 -4.83
N GLU A 630 -21.55 33.98 -4.85
CA GLU A 630 -22.87 33.76 -5.42
C GLU A 630 -24.00 33.64 -4.36
N GLY A 631 -23.63 33.54 -3.08
CA GLY A 631 -24.57 33.44 -1.96
C GLY A 631 -23.84 33.07 -0.67
N SER A 632 -24.52 32.34 0.20
CA SER A 632 -23.95 31.82 1.46
C SER A 632 -23.68 30.31 1.40
N ALA A 633 -22.78 29.82 2.25
CA ALA A 633 -22.54 28.39 2.40
C ALA A 633 -23.79 27.61 2.85
N VAL A 634 -24.69 28.26 3.61
CA VAL A 634 -25.97 27.67 4.04
C VAL A 634 -26.89 27.46 2.84
N GLU A 635 -27.08 28.50 2.03
CA GLU A 635 -27.89 28.41 0.81
C GLU A 635 -27.33 27.36 -0.14
N TYR A 636 -26.01 27.33 -0.33
CA TYR A 636 -25.36 26.33 -1.19
C TYR A 636 -25.65 24.90 -0.74
N ILE A 637 -25.54 24.60 0.55
CA ILE A 637 -25.79 23.27 1.10
C ILE A 637 -27.27 22.90 0.98
N TYR A 638 -28.19 23.83 1.24
CA TYR A 638 -29.63 23.56 1.12
C TYR A 638 -30.03 23.34 -0.34
N ASP A 639 -29.60 24.21 -1.25
CA ASP A 639 -29.83 24.05 -2.69
C ASP A 639 -29.24 22.71 -3.22
N THR A 640 -28.11 22.27 -2.66
CA THR A 640 -27.49 20.98 -2.97
C THR A 640 -28.38 19.83 -2.53
N LEU A 641 -28.77 19.78 -1.26
CA LEU A 641 -29.38 18.59 -0.65
C LEU A 641 -30.90 18.52 -0.81
N ASP A 642 -31.60 19.64 -0.79
CA ASP A 642 -33.08 19.66 -0.82
C ASP A 642 -33.61 19.14 -2.16
N SER A 643 -32.96 19.53 -3.26
CA SER A 643 -33.32 19.11 -4.62
C SER A 643 -33.07 17.62 -4.90
N ILE A 644 -32.24 16.96 -4.09
CA ILE A 644 -31.96 15.53 -4.21
C ILE A 644 -33.13 14.69 -3.71
N MET A 645 -33.82 15.18 -2.66
CA MET A 645 -34.92 14.43 -2.04
C MET A 645 -36.08 14.20 -3.00
N ASN A 646 -36.30 15.12 -3.94
CA ASN A 646 -37.37 15.06 -4.93
C ASN A 646 -36.95 14.44 -6.26
N ARG A 647 -35.66 14.13 -6.45
CA ARG A 647 -35.14 13.59 -7.71
C ARG A 647 -35.42 12.10 -7.87
N SER A 648 -35.04 11.32 -6.88
CA SER A 648 -35.03 9.85 -6.96
C SER A 648 -34.93 9.23 -5.57
N LEU A 649 -35.37 7.97 -5.44
CA LEU A 649 -35.35 7.24 -4.17
C LEU A 649 -33.93 6.82 -3.77
N PHE A 650 -33.60 7.00 -2.49
CA PHE A 650 -32.35 6.49 -1.90
C PHE A 650 -32.30 4.96 -1.96
N ARG A 651 -33.46 4.32 -1.88
CA ARG A 651 -33.61 2.87 -1.86
C ARG A 651 -33.01 2.15 -3.08
N ASN A 652 -33.10 2.73 -4.28
CA ASN A 652 -32.79 2.00 -5.52
C ASN A 652 -32.12 2.80 -6.65
N ASP A 653 -31.96 4.12 -6.52
CA ASP A 653 -31.30 4.90 -7.58
C ASP A 653 -30.26 5.89 -7.04
N GLN A 654 -30.51 6.42 -5.84
CA GLN A 654 -29.68 7.46 -5.24
C GLN A 654 -28.63 6.91 -4.29
N TYR A 655 -27.71 6.10 -4.84
CA TYR A 655 -26.71 5.36 -4.07
C TYR A 655 -25.68 6.25 -3.35
N PHE A 656 -25.41 7.46 -3.85
CA PHE A 656 -24.44 8.38 -3.25
C PHE A 656 -24.84 8.76 -1.83
N TYR A 657 -26.11 9.11 -1.66
CA TYR A 657 -26.66 9.51 -0.37
C TYR A 657 -27.10 8.33 0.49
N ASN A 658 -27.58 7.23 -0.14
CA ASN A 658 -27.80 5.97 0.58
C ASN A 658 -26.51 5.52 1.29
N LEU A 659 -25.37 5.58 0.59
CA LEU A 659 -24.07 5.26 1.14
C LEU A 659 -23.73 6.14 2.35
N VAL A 660 -23.96 7.45 2.30
CA VAL A 660 -23.66 8.34 3.44
C VAL A 660 -24.48 7.97 4.67
N VAL A 661 -25.75 7.64 4.49
CA VAL A 661 -26.67 7.30 5.59
C VAL A 661 -26.35 5.92 6.17
N ASN A 662 -26.22 4.91 5.32
CA ASN A 662 -26.04 3.52 5.72
C ASN A 662 -24.57 3.14 6.01
N ARG A 663 -23.63 3.85 5.36
CA ARG A 663 -22.18 3.56 5.28
C ARG A 663 -21.85 2.21 4.63
N LYS A 664 -22.73 1.82 3.71
CA LYS A 664 -22.61 0.68 2.81
C LYS A 664 -23.56 0.90 1.63
N TYR A 665 -23.32 0.20 0.53
CA TYR A 665 -24.27 0.10 -0.55
C TYR A 665 -25.30 -1.02 -0.29
N THR A 666 -26.41 -0.97 -1.02
CA THR A 666 -27.36 -2.09 -1.13
C THR A 666 -27.32 -2.67 -2.54
N PRO A 667 -27.68 -3.94 -2.75
CA PRO A 667 -27.74 -4.51 -4.11
C PRO A 667 -28.63 -3.70 -5.05
N GLU A 668 -29.69 -3.08 -4.51
CA GLU A 668 -30.63 -2.25 -5.26
C GLU A 668 -30.10 -0.83 -5.53
N SER A 669 -29.20 -0.31 -4.68
CA SER A 669 -28.68 1.07 -4.74
C SER A 669 -27.16 1.06 -4.64
N CYS A 670 -26.53 0.77 -5.78
CA CYS A 670 -25.07 0.77 -5.92
C CYS A 670 -24.63 1.22 -7.33
N PRO A 671 -23.38 1.67 -7.49
CA PRO A 671 -22.73 1.81 -8.78
C PRO A 671 -22.82 0.52 -9.62
N SER A 672 -22.91 0.66 -10.94
CA SER A 672 -23.07 -0.48 -11.84
C SER A 672 -21.87 -1.42 -11.81
N TYR A 673 -20.65 -0.91 -11.54
CA TYR A 673 -19.46 -1.74 -11.37
C TYR A 673 -19.50 -2.63 -10.10
N LEU A 674 -20.32 -2.30 -9.11
CA LEU A 674 -20.53 -3.11 -7.91
C LEU A 674 -21.62 -4.16 -8.06
N THR A 675 -22.44 -4.11 -9.11
CA THR A 675 -23.43 -5.16 -9.39
C THR A 675 -22.73 -6.45 -9.81
N GLU A 676 -23.38 -7.60 -9.61
CA GLU A 676 -22.79 -8.89 -10.01
C GLU A 676 -22.52 -8.96 -11.52
N ASP A 677 -23.42 -8.39 -12.33
CA ASP A 677 -23.28 -8.33 -13.78
C ASP A 677 -22.12 -7.40 -14.19
N GLY A 678 -22.05 -6.19 -13.64
CA GLY A 678 -20.96 -5.26 -13.90
C GLY A 678 -19.60 -5.80 -13.45
N PHE A 679 -19.55 -6.47 -12.30
CA PHE A 679 -18.37 -7.17 -11.82
C PHE A 679 -17.90 -8.27 -12.79
N LYS A 680 -18.82 -9.11 -13.27
CA LYS A 680 -18.50 -10.18 -14.24
C LYS A 680 -17.96 -9.61 -15.54
N GLN A 681 -18.59 -8.56 -16.06
CA GLN A 681 -18.14 -7.87 -17.28
C GLN A 681 -16.76 -7.23 -17.11
N LEU A 682 -16.50 -6.55 -15.99
CA LEU A 682 -15.17 -5.97 -15.71
C LEU A 682 -14.09 -7.02 -15.47
N LYS A 683 -14.46 -8.18 -14.93
CA LYS A 683 -13.52 -9.30 -14.73
C LYS A 683 -13.02 -9.87 -16.07
N GLU A 684 -13.72 -9.63 -17.17
CA GLU A 684 -13.18 -9.84 -18.51
C GLU A 684 -12.05 -8.83 -18.77
N ARG A 685 -10.81 -9.34 -18.94
CA ARG A 685 -9.57 -8.54 -18.90
C ARG A 685 -9.55 -7.28 -19.77
N ARG A 686 -10.27 -7.29 -20.90
CA ARG A 686 -10.25 -6.22 -21.90
C ARG A 686 -10.63 -4.85 -21.33
N ALA A 687 -11.63 -4.78 -20.43
CA ALA A 687 -12.06 -3.50 -19.85
C ALA A 687 -11.01 -2.93 -18.88
N MET A 688 -10.29 -3.80 -18.17
CA MET A 688 -9.31 -3.43 -17.15
C MET A 688 -7.95 -3.04 -17.76
N ASP A 689 -7.60 -3.60 -18.92
CA ASP A 689 -6.36 -3.29 -19.64
C ASP A 689 -6.34 -1.84 -20.20
N ALA A 690 -7.51 -1.21 -20.32
CA ALA A 690 -7.64 0.19 -20.70
C ALA A 690 -7.07 1.15 -19.64
N MET A 691 -7.02 0.76 -18.36
CA MET A 691 -6.60 1.66 -17.29
C MET A 691 -5.08 1.86 -17.24
N LEU A 692 -4.66 3.11 -17.05
CA LEU A 692 -3.28 3.49 -16.81
C LEU A 692 -3.22 4.54 -15.69
N LEU A 693 -2.63 4.18 -14.55
CA LEU A 693 -2.56 5.04 -13.37
C LEU A 693 -1.27 5.87 -13.38
N HIS A 694 -1.44 7.19 -13.28
CA HIS A 694 -0.37 8.18 -13.17
C HIS A 694 -0.38 8.77 -11.76
N THR A 695 0.73 8.60 -11.03
CA THR A 695 0.92 9.23 -9.73
C THR A 695 1.77 10.49 -9.88
N LYS A 696 1.15 11.56 -10.40
CA LYS A 696 1.78 12.84 -10.78
C LYS A 696 0.76 13.98 -10.72
N SER A 697 1.22 15.21 -10.85
CA SER A 697 0.33 16.35 -11.08
C SER A 697 -0.41 16.21 -12.43
N ILE A 698 -1.58 16.83 -12.56
CA ILE A 698 -2.38 16.81 -13.80
C ILE A 698 -1.57 17.39 -14.96
N ILE A 699 -1.00 18.57 -14.76
CA ILE A 699 -0.18 19.26 -15.77
C ILE A 699 1.04 18.46 -16.22
N ASP A 700 1.74 17.75 -15.32
CA ASP A 700 2.89 16.93 -15.71
C ASP A 700 2.48 15.74 -16.59
N VAL A 701 1.29 15.17 -16.34
CA VAL A 701 0.76 14.11 -17.20
C VAL A 701 0.37 14.69 -18.55
N LEU A 702 -0.36 15.81 -18.59
CA LEU A 702 -0.73 16.47 -19.85
C LEU A 702 0.51 16.80 -20.71
N LYS A 703 1.57 17.37 -20.10
CA LYS A 703 2.86 17.65 -20.77
C LYS A 703 3.55 16.40 -21.31
N SER A 704 3.26 15.22 -20.76
CA SER A 704 3.83 13.94 -21.23
C SER A 704 3.07 13.30 -22.39
N LEU A 705 1.84 13.77 -22.68
CA LEU A 705 1.01 13.27 -23.77
C LEU A 705 1.31 13.97 -25.09
N GLU A 706 1.08 13.28 -26.19
CA GLU A 706 1.19 13.81 -27.54
C GLU A 706 0.07 14.81 -27.88
N ASP A 707 0.38 15.70 -28.82
CA ASP A 707 -0.60 16.62 -29.40
C ASP A 707 -1.75 15.82 -30.03
N GLY A 708 -2.99 16.16 -29.66
CA GLY A 708 -4.18 15.47 -30.13
C GLY A 708 -4.33 14.00 -29.68
N GLU A 709 -3.61 13.56 -28.65
CA GLU A 709 -3.73 12.18 -28.11
C GLU A 709 -5.09 11.92 -27.45
N LEU A 710 -5.66 12.92 -26.75
CA LEU A 710 -6.91 12.78 -26.01
C LEU A 710 -8.13 13.00 -26.89
N THR A 711 -9.18 12.22 -26.65
CA THR A 711 -10.50 12.42 -27.25
C THR A 711 -11.52 12.94 -26.24
N LYS A 712 -11.35 12.58 -24.95
CA LYS A 712 -12.22 12.98 -23.84
C LYS A 712 -11.37 13.32 -22.62
N ALA A 713 -11.76 14.35 -21.87
CA ALA A 713 -11.18 14.66 -20.57
C ALA A 713 -12.28 14.96 -19.56
N VAL A 714 -12.17 14.40 -18.35
CA VAL A 714 -13.04 14.68 -17.21
C VAL A 714 -12.17 15.32 -16.14
N LEU A 715 -12.33 16.63 -16.00
CA LEU A 715 -11.55 17.46 -15.09
C LEU A 715 -12.21 17.60 -13.72
N MET A 716 -13.41 17.06 -13.49
CA MET A 716 -14.12 17.23 -12.22
C MET A 716 -14.21 18.72 -11.84
N ASP A 717 -14.06 19.07 -10.57
CA ASP A 717 -14.12 20.44 -10.04
C ASP A 717 -12.76 21.08 -9.77
N HIS A 718 -11.67 20.41 -10.16
CA HIS A 718 -10.33 20.84 -9.77
C HIS A 718 -9.95 22.23 -10.33
N MET A 719 -10.60 22.66 -11.43
CA MET A 719 -10.41 24.01 -11.98
C MET A 719 -10.84 25.12 -10.98
N ASP A 720 -11.74 24.82 -10.04
CA ASP A 720 -12.14 25.75 -8.98
C ASP A 720 -11.00 26.00 -7.95
N TRP A 721 -9.95 25.18 -7.98
CA TRP A 721 -8.88 25.21 -7.00
C TRP A 721 -7.80 26.22 -7.38
N PHE A 722 -7.67 26.52 -8.67
CA PHE A 722 -6.59 27.31 -9.23
C PHE A 722 -6.78 28.82 -9.10
N ASP A 723 -5.65 29.50 -9.10
CA ASP A 723 -5.58 30.92 -9.49
C ASP A 723 -5.56 31.04 -11.02
N PRO A 724 -5.93 32.20 -11.60
CA PRO A 724 -6.10 32.34 -13.05
C PRO A 724 -4.91 31.93 -13.92
N ALA A 725 -3.68 32.19 -13.47
CA ALA A 725 -2.47 31.86 -14.24
C ALA A 725 -2.24 30.35 -14.33
N ASP A 726 -2.41 29.62 -13.22
CA ASP A 726 -2.23 28.16 -13.18
C ASP A 726 -3.32 27.45 -14.00
N ALA A 727 -4.56 27.93 -13.90
CA ALA A 727 -5.66 27.43 -14.73
C ALA A 727 -5.40 27.65 -16.23
N GLU A 728 -4.87 28.82 -16.62
CA GLU A 728 -4.58 29.09 -18.02
C GLU A 728 -3.46 28.18 -18.56
N GLU A 729 -2.40 27.94 -17.78
CA GLU A 729 -1.32 27.02 -18.16
C GLU A 729 -1.87 25.61 -18.40
N GLU A 730 -2.70 25.10 -17.49
CA GLU A 730 -3.28 23.77 -17.64
C GLU A 730 -4.25 23.69 -18.82
N ILE A 731 -5.15 24.68 -18.99
CA ILE A 731 -6.09 24.75 -20.12
C ILE A 731 -5.34 24.77 -21.46
N GLN A 732 -4.21 25.48 -21.53
CA GLN A 732 -3.36 25.49 -22.72
C GLN A 732 -2.82 24.09 -23.04
N GLU A 733 -2.38 23.34 -22.03
CA GLU A 733 -1.93 21.95 -22.23
C GLU A 733 -3.09 21.03 -22.60
N VAL A 734 -4.25 21.15 -21.96
CA VAL A 734 -5.49 20.44 -22.36
C VAL A 734 -5.82 20.73 -23.82
N ALA A 735 -5.75 21.99 -24.25
CA ALA A 735 -5.99 22.42 -25.63
C ALA A 735 -5.02 21.80 -26.63
N ARG A 736 -3.78 21.54 -26.23
CA ARG A 736 -2.73 20.92 -27.07
C ARG A 736 -2.97 19.43 -27.23
N VAL A 737 -3.23 18.72 -26.13
CA VAL A 737 -3.38 17.25 -26.15
C VAL A 737 -4.76 16.81 -26.64
N MET A 738 -5.76 17.69 -26.66
CA MET A 738 -7.09 17.37 -27.12
C MET A 738 -7.19 17.41 -28.65
N ARG A 739 -7.63 16.31 -29.27
CA ARG A 739 -7.88 16.30 -30.73
C ARG A 739 -9.02 17.24 -31.10
N LYS A 740 -9.05 17.70 -32.36
CA LYS A 740 -10.19 18.44 -32.91
C LYS A 740 -11.48 17.61 -32.79
N GLY A 741 -12.55 18.23 -32.29
CA GLY A 741 -13.81 17.57 -31.94
C GLY A 741 -13.77 16.77 -30.63
N GLY A 742 -12.63 16.72 -29.94
CA GLY A 742 -12.51 16.15 -28.61
C GLY A 742 -13.22 17.02 -27.56
N MET A 743 -13.59 16.38 -26.44
CA MET A 743 -14.47 16.98 -25.43
C MET A 743 -13.81 17.03 -24.06
N VAL A 744 -14.01 18.14 -23.34
CA VAL A 744 -13.60 18.31 -21.94
C VAL A 744 -14.85 18.57 -21.11
N LEU A 745 -15.05 17.80 -20.04
CA LEU A 745 -16.17 17.94 -19.10
C LEU A 745 -15.62 18.35 -17.73
N TRP A 746 -16.23 19.35 -17.11
CA TRP A 746 -15.94 19.75 -15.73
C TRP A 746 -17.22 20.17 -15.01
N ARG A 747 -17.13 20.16 -13.68
CA ARG A 747 -18.17 20.66 -12.78
C ARG A 747 -17.60 21.84 -11.99
N SER A 748 -18.45 22.73 -11.47
CA SER A 748 -17.99 23.87 -10.68
C SER A 748 -18.94 24.20 -9.54
N ALA A 749 -18.38 24.65 -8.43
CA ALA A 749 -19.12 25.25 -7.32
C ALA A 749 -19.72 26.62 -7.69
N GLY A 750 -19.21 27.29 -8.72
CA GLY A 750 -19.83 28.48 -9.30
C GLY A 750 -20.87 28.12 -10.37
N ARG A 751 -21.93 28.92 -10.53
CA ARG A 751 -22.86 28.78 -11.66
C ARG A 751 -22.24 29.27 -12.97
N GLN A 752 -21.37 30.27 -12.90
CA GLN A 752 -20.62 30.82 -14.05
C GLN A 752 -19.13 30.89 -13.72
N PRO A 753 -18.39 29.79 -13.84
CA PRO A 753 -16.96 29.76 -13.56
C PRO A 753 -16.18 30.69 -14.51
N TRP A 754 -15.25 31.45 -13.92
CA TRP A 754 -14.45 32.46 -14.62
C TRP A 754 -13.50 31.87 -15.67
N TYR A 755 -13.14 30.59 -15.57
CA TYR A 755 -12.23 29.93 -16.50
C TYR A 755 -12.93 29.44 -17.79
N ASN A 756 -14.27 29.57 -17.92
CA ASN A 756 -14.97 29.26 -19.17
C ASN A 756 -14.41 30.08 -20.35
N VAL A 757 -14.14 31.37 -20.13
CA VAL A 757 -13.56 32.24 -21.16
C VAL A 757 -12.12 31.86 -21.52
N LEU A 758 -11.40 31.18 -20.63
CA LEU A 758 -10.06 30.68 -20.92
C LEU A 758 -10.13 29.47 -21.85
N PHE A 759 -11.08 28.55 -21.64
CA PHE A 759 -11.32 27.48 -22.60
C PHE A 759 -11.67 28.04 -23.99
N GLU A 760 -12.54 29.04 -24.06
CA GLU A 760 -12.87 29.71 -25.33
C GLU A 760 -11.64 30.34 -25.99
N LYS A 761 -10.82 31.05 -25.21
CA LYS A 761 -9.54 31.64 -25.65
C LYS A 761 -8.60 30.60 -26.26
N HIS A 762 -8.58 29.38 -25.73
CA HIS A 762 -7.72 28.28 -26.22
C HIS A 762 -8.40 27.37 -27.26
N GLY A 763 -9.42 27.87 -27.94
CA GLY A 763 -10.00 27.25 -29.14
C GLY A 763 -11.02 26.16 -28.82
N PHE A 764 -11.72 26.28 -27.70
CA PHE A 764 -12.89 25.46 -27.40
C PHE A 764 -14.19 26.21 -27.60
N LYS A 765 -15.25 25.48 -27.93
CA LYS A 765 -16.63 25.96 -27.78
C LYS A 765 -17.17 25.44 -26.47
N VAL A 766 -17.54 26.33 -25.55
CA VAL A 766 -18.03 25.98 -24.21
C VAL A 766 -19.56 26.04 -24.17
N GLU A 767 -20.18 25.00 -23.63
CA GLU A 767 -21.63 24.88 -23.49
C GLU A 767 -21.97 24.45 -22.07
N ALA A 768 -22.98 25.07 -21.47
CA ALA A 768 -23.50 24.64 -20.19
C ALA A 768 -24.35 23.38 -20.38
N VAL A 769 -23.97 22.30 -19.72
CA VAL A 769 -24.75 21.06 -19.66
C VAL A 769 -25.89 21.21 -18.65
N GLY A 770 -25.59 21.82 -17.50
CA GLY A 770 -26.57 22.10 -16.47
C GLY A 770 -26.06 23.21 -15.55
N VAL A 771 -26.96 24.12 -15.18
CA VAL A 771 -26.68 25.20 -14.21
C VAL A 771 -27.81 25.21 -13.20
N ARG A 772 -27.45 25.16 -11.92
CA ARG A 772 -28.40 25.18 -10.82
C ARG A 772 -29.10 26.53 -10.78
N VAL A 773 -30.42 26.48 -10.62
CA VAL A 773 -31.25 27.65 -10.34
C VAL A 773 -31.56 27.64 -8.84
N PRO A 774 -31.01 28.58 -8.04
CA PRO A 774 -31.25 28.62 -6.59
C PRO A 774 -32.74 28.62 -6.25
N GLY A 775 -33.13 27.83 -5.24
CA GLY A 775 -34.53 27.71 -4.82
C GLY A 775 -35.50 27.03 -5.81
N SER A 776 -35.03 26.54 -6.96
CA SER A 776 -35.90 25.86 -7.94
C SER A 776 -36.36 24.46 -7.50
N GLY A 777 -35.66 23.85 -6.54
CA GLY A 777 -35.86 22.45 -6.16
C GLY A 777 -35.40 21.44 -7.22
N VAL A 778 -34.79 21.90 -8.33
CA VAL A 778 -34.33 21.04 -9.43
C VAL A 778 -32.83 20.81 -9.33
N SER A 779 -32.43 19.53 -9.34
CA SER A 779 -31.03 19.10 -9.33
C SER A 779 -30.49 18.93 -10.75
N ILE A 780 -29.22 19.31 -10.98
CA ILE A 780 -28.58 19.19 -12.31
C ILE A 780 -28.11 17.77 -12.65
N ASP A 781 -27.78 16.96 -11.63
CA ASP A 781 -27.48 15.53 -11.74
C ASP A 781 -27.93 14.80 -10.46
N ARG A 782 -27.64 13.49 -10.33
CA ARG A 782 -28.03 12.73 -9.13
C ARG A 782 -27.22 13.12 -7.90
N VAL A 783 -26.11 13.81 -8.04
CA VAL A 783 -25.29 14.18 -6.89
C VAL A 783 -25.55 15.63 -6.47
N ASN A 784 -25.74 16.52 -7.42
CA ASN A 784 -25.99 17.94 -7.23
C ASN A 784 -25.01 18.59 -6.23
N MET A 785 -23.77 18.10 -6.12
CA MET A 785 -22.75 18.70 -5.24
C MET A 785 -22.24 20.03 -5.81
N TYR A 786 -22.31 20.18 -7.13
CA TYR A 786 -21.81 21.31 -7.89
C TYR A 786 -22.95 22.18 -8.41
N ALA A 787 -22.71 23.49 -8.53
CA ALA A 787 -23.70 24.44 -9.03
C ALA A 787 -23.80 24.45 -10.56
N SER A 788 -22.80 23.92 -11.27
CA SER A 788 -22.84 23.82 -12.72
C SER A 788 -22.01 22.65 -13.26
N CYS A 789 -22.33 22.27 -14.50
CA CYS A 789 -21.61 21.30 -15.32
C CYS A 789 -21.47 21.88 -16.74
N TYR A 790 -20.27 21.81 -17.30
CA TYR A 790 -19.93 22.41 -18.59
C TYR A 790 -19.17 21.42 -19.47
N LEU A 791 -19.38 21.56 -20.78
CA LEU A 791 -18.73 20.81 -21.84
C LEU A 791 -17.98 21.78 -22.76
N ALA A 792 -16.69 21.55 -22.98
CA ALA A 792 -15.91 22.21 -24.03
C ALA A 792 -15.66 21.25 -25.18
N THR A 793 -15.92 21.68 -26.42
CA THR A 793 -15.55 20.94 -27.63
C THR A 793 -14.46 21.65 -28.42
N LYS A 794 -13.34 20.97 -28.67
CA LYS A 794 -12.19 21.53 -29.40
C LYS A 794 -12.56 21.84 -30.86
N GLN A 795 -12.38 23.08 -31.29
CA GLN A 795 -12.76 23.57 -32.63
C GLN A 795 -11.75 23.26 -33.73
#